data_AF-A0A941HQK9-F1
#
_entry.id   AF-A0A941HQK9-F1
#
_cell.length_a   1.000
_cell.length_b   1.000
_cell.length_c   1.000
_cell.angle_alpha   90.00
_cell.angle_beta   90.00
_cell.angle_gamma   90.00
#
_symmetry.space_group_name_H-M   'P 1'
#
loop_
_entity.id
_entity.type
_entity.pdbx_description
1 polymer ?
#
loop_
_entity_poly.entity_id
_entity_poly.type
_entity_poly.pdbx_seq_one_letter_code
_entity_poly.pdbx_strand_id
1 'polypeptide(L)'
;MKKLVALLVLCMLSLSLGVSPGKVSAAELAGDAAALPLTGETGALESVTTPVEDSVLQYQAFVEGAGWQGLVSSPDFAGTVGASLRLEALLIQWNQPGLGLRYTTHVEDYGWLPEVTEGEISGMPGSGKRVEGLKIELTGEQAAGYDVFYRAHVQNIGWLGWAKNGAAAGSEGLSYRMEAVEILVLPKGDALAPVVSKAFESKYGTPGVNLEVATAQGGWQLSALQNGAAYPQPLNGLKATLPMTLPSGTVNYSVKPVGSDWLPAVKNGEAVLTPDPLSGVEALRFSLTGNIADSFDLQYRVRVERYGWLGWTTAGNPAGTQGEVLKITGVEVVLVPKGTALPEGTYPPVLVLTPPVVGYTLAAQTKGWLAEVKDGATGGTVGQALALYGFSMKVTVPYKELGIRYSGYFKDKGWSVYAENGQVLDYTKTKNMLEAVKIELTGADAAAYDVYYRAHVQNYGWLDWTKNGMAVGSTTFHYRLEALQVQIVKKGSNVLTEGANAYASPVPLKAIRYSAHVQDVGWMSEVGDGELGGTSGKSLRLEAFTLNLGEQLPSGTVKAAAFIQGIGWRDAANAGSLVGTVGESRRIEEIKVWLEGSIANEYDLYYRVHAAYVGWLDWAKNGEKAGTALYEYRLEAMEIRLVKKGQPAPGKTDKPYAMNIPDNLFTQYMTRNDCYNLDRKIVPKGVMIHSTATPGVMAGEWFSRWNKSYDAGEINRQVAVHAFTDDKSIWQYLPWNHRGWHAGGSANNTHIGIEIAEPGTFYYKGGQMIGYDVAANEAYFRKAWDNTVKLTVMLLRMYDLNENNIIAHYEGYYLGIASGHSDVSHWFPKHGESMDSFRAAVGRALRP
;
A
#
# COMPACT_ATOMS: atom_id res chain seq x y z
N MET A 1 10.49 -41.17 -37.45
CA MET A 1 9.66 -41.20 -36.22
C MET A 1 9.44 -39.80 -35.61
N LYS A 2 9.26 -38.75 -36.43
CA LYS A 2 9.02 -37.36 -35.98
C LYS A 2 7.55 -36.91 -36.09
N LYS A 3 6.61 -37.84 -36.32
CA LYS A 3 5.15 -37.61 -36.28
C LYS A 3 4.41 -38.48 -35.25
N LEU A 4 5.14 -39.14 -34.34
CA LEU A 4 4.56 -39.98 -33.27
C LEU A 4 4.77 -39.42 -31.84
N VAL A 5 5.50 -38.31 -31.68
CA VAL A 5 5.77 -37.70 -30.35
C VAL A 5 4.98 -36.39 -30.14
N ALA A 6 4.51 -35.75 -31.21
CA ALA A 6 3.64 -34.57 -31.11
C ALA A 6 2.19 -34.90 -30.66
N LEU A 7 1.83 -36.19 -30.59
CA LEU A 7 0.52 -36.64 -30.10
C LEU A 7 0.54 -37.08 -28.63
N LEU A 8 1.68 -36.94 -27.92
CA LEU A 8 1.83 -37.31 -26.51
C LEU A 8 1.89 -36.11 -25.53
N VAL A 9 1.92 -34.87 -26.04
CA VAL A 9 1.96 -33.65 -25.21
C VAL A 9 0.59 -32.95 -25.08
N LEU A 10 -0.42 -33.35 -25.85
CA LEU A 10 -1.78 -32.79 -25.73
C LEU A 10 -2.76 -33.67 -24.92
N CYS A 11 -2.29 -34.74 -24.27
CA CYS A 11 -3.12 -35.62 -23.42
C CYS A 11 -2.71 -35.68 -21.93
N MET A 12 -1.84 -34.77 -21.45
CA MET A 12 -1.56 -34.59 -20.01
C MET A 12 -2.05 -33.23 -19.48
N LEU A 13 -3.23 -32.79 -19.93
CA LEU A 13 -3.98 -31.70 -19.30
C LEU A 13 -5.49 -31.96 -19.37
N SER A 14 -5.93 -33.09 -18.81
CA SER A 14 -7.32 -33.24 -18.33
C SER A 14 -7.42 -34.42 -17.35
N LEU A 15 -7.09 -34.14 -16.09
CA LEU A 15 -7.55 -34.91 -14.94
C LEU A 15 -7.88 -33.93 -13.80
N SER A 16 -8.91 -33.13 -14.02
CA SER A 16 -9.92 -32.85 -12.99
C SER A 16 -11.28 -32.84 -13.69
N LEU A 17 -12.26 -33.50 -13.07
CA LEU A 17 -13.64 -33.73 -13.52
C LEU A 17 -13.82 -34.95 -14.46
N GLY A 18 -14.08 -36.10 -13.84
CA GLY A 18 -14.34 -37.35 -14.55
C GLY A 18 -15.72 -37.41 -15.20
N VAL A 19 -15.76 -37.92 -16.45
CA VAL A 19 -16.91 -38.57 -17.11
C VAL A 19 -16.37 -39.56 -18.16
N SER A 20 -17.08 -40.68 -18.36
CA SER A 20 -16.74 -41.87 -19.18
C SER A 20 -16.66 -41.65 -20.71
N PRO A 21 -16.02 -42.55 -21.49
CA PRO A 21 -15.74 -42.33 -22.91
C PRO A 21 -16.87 -42.78 -23.85
N GLY A 22 -17.13 -41.95 -24.88
CA GLY A 22 -17.95 -42.26 -26.06
C GLY A 22 -17.26 -41.78 -27.34
N LYS A 23 -17.19 -42.68 -28.32
CA LYS A 23 -16.59 -42.60 -29.68
C LYS A 23 -16.89 -41.29 -30.43
N VAL A 24 -16.00 -40.87 -31.36
CA VAL A 24 -16.23 -40.71 -32.82
C VAL A 24 -15.00 -40.09 -33.53
N SER A 25 -14.81 -40.50 -34.79
CA SER A 25 -13.69 -40.33 -35.74
C SER A 25 -13.73 -39.04 -36.59
N ALA A 26 -12.61 -38.80 -37.28
CA ALA A 26 -12.28 -37.68 -38.17
C ALA A 26 -13.01 -37.64 -39.53
N ALA A 27 -13.36 -36.43 -39.99
CA ALA A 27 -13.20 -35.92 -41.37
C ALA A 27 -13.67 -34.46 -41.50
N GLU A 28 -13.09 -33.73 -42.47
CA GLU A 28 -13.49 -32.44 -43.07
C GLU A 28 -13.09 -31.12 -42.37
N LEU A 29 -12.19 -30.34 -43.00
CA LEU A 29 -12.53 -29.17 -43.81
C LEU A 29 -11.25 -28.41 -44.26
N ALA A 30 -11.13 -28.24 -45.57
CA ALA A 30 -10.15 -27.41 -46.26
C ALA A 30 -10.73 -26.00 -46.53
N GLY A 31 -9.87 -25.02 -46.80
CA GLY A 31 -10.22 -23.88 -47.67
C GLY A 31 -9.88 -22.48 -47.16
N ASP A 32 -8.81 -21.93 -47.74
CA ASP A 32 -8.51 -20.53 -48.10
C ASP A 32 -9.17 -19.33 -47.39
N ALA A 33 -8.31 -18.39 -46.97
CA ALA A 33 -8.67 -16.98 -46.80
C ALA A 33 -7.59 -16.07 -47.44
N ALA A 34 -8.03 -15.24 -48.37
CA ALA A 34 -7.23 -14.27 -49.13
C ALA A 34 -7.23 -12.86 -48.50
N ALA A 35 -6.04 -12.23 -48.57
CA ALA A 35 -5.68 -10.81 -48.81
C ALA A 35 -6.42 -9.64 -48.09
N LEU A 36 -5.74 -8.90 -47.18
CA LEU A 36 -4.99 -7.60 -47.35
C LEU A 36 -5.90 -6.34 -47.30
N PRO A 37 -5.43 -5.08 -47.02
CA PRO A 37 -4.04 -4.58 -46.84
C PRO A 37 -3.84 -3.58 -45.65
N LEU A 38 -2.59 -3.14 -45.40
CA LEU A 38 -2.25 -1.73 -45.17
C LEU A 38 -0.73 -1.49 -45.27
N THR A 39 -0.40 -0.33 -45.82
CA THR A 39 0.82 0.14 -46.50
C THR A 39 1.90 0.71 -45.59
N GLY A 40 3.16 0.70 -46.04
CA GLY A 40 4.17 1.71 -45.68
C GLY A 40 5.61 1.19 -45.48
N GLU A 41 6.40 1.20 -46.55
CA GLU A 41 7.87 1.02 -46.58
C GLU A 41 8.60 2.08 -45.69
N THR A 42 9.81 1.86 -45.17
CA THR A 42 11.10 1.91 -45.90
C THR A 42 12.28 1.26 -45.14
N GLY A 43 13.12 0.52 -45.88
CA GLY A 43 14.60 0.33 -45.78
C GLY A 43 15.26 0.02 -44.43
N ALA A 44 16.15 -0.97 -44.27
CA ALA A 44 17.14 -1.48 -45.20
C ALA A 44 17.49 -2.95 -44.93
N LEU A 45 17.83 -3.65 -46.01
CA LEU A 45 18.34 -5.02 -46.06
C LEU A 45 19.81 -5.04 -45.66
N GLU A 46 20.17 -5.87 -44.68
CA GLU A 46 21.44 -6.61 -44.71
C GLU A 46 21.18 -8.10 -44.47
N SER A 47 21.85 -8.87 -45.31
CA SER A 47 21.79 -10.31 -45.58
C SER A 47 21.27 -11.25 -44.50
N VAL A 48 20.12 -11.88 -44.77
CA VAL A 48 19.80 -13.21 -44.27
C VAL A 48 20.66 -14.20 -45.04
N THR A 49 21.76 -14.64 -44.45
CA THR A 49 22.43 -15.87 -44.89
C THR A 49 21.59 -17.05 -44.42
N THR A 50 21.22 -17.89 -45.38
CA THR A 50 20.60 -19.21 -45.22
C THR A 50 21.23 -20.03 -44.08
N PRO A 51 20.47 -20.86 -43.35
CA PRO A 51 21.02 -21.74 -42.32
C PRO A 51 22.05 -22.66 -42.95
N VAL A 52 23.26 -22.67 -42.39
CA VAL A 52 24.32 -23.63 -42.73
C VAL A 52 23.80 -25.02 -42.38
N GLU A 53 23.62 -25.85 -43.40
CA GLU A 53 23.55 -27.31 -43.26
C GLU A 53 24.82 -27.79 -42.52
N ASP A 54 24.62 -28.70 -41.56
CA ASP A 54 25.63 -29.52 -40.88
C ASP A 54 26.62 -28.84 -39.92
N SER A 55 26.12 -28.37 -38.78
CA SER A 55 26.95 -28.14 -37.60
C SER A 55 27.04 -29.38 -36.69
N VAL A 56 27.48 -30.50 -37.29
CA VAL A 56 27.57 -31.81 -36.61
C VAL A 56 28.96 -32.00 -36.00
N LEU A 57 29.03 -32.46 -34.74
CA LEU A 57 30.29 -32.87 -34.10
C LEU A 57 30.86 -34.09 -34.83
N GLN A 58 32.10 -33.99 -35.30
CA GLN A 58 32.81 -35.07 -36.00
C GLN A 58 34.11 -35.43 -35.30
N TYR A 59 34.45 -36.71 -35.29
CA TYR A 59 35.71 -37.17 -34.69
C TYR A 59 36.22 -38.44 -35.34
N GLN A 60 37.51 -38.69 -35.20
CA GLN A 60 38.19 -39.89 -35.69
C GLN A 60 39.31 -40.31 -34.74
N ALA A 61 39.70 -41.57 -34.81
CA ALA A 61 40.77 -42.13 -34.03
C ALA A 61 41.87 -42.71 -34.92
N PHE A 62 43.13 -42.56 -34.49
CA PHE A 62 44.25 -43.29 -35.06
C PHE A 62 44.37 -44.63 -34.37
N VAL A 63 44.14 -45.71 -35.10
CA VAL A 63 44.13 -47.09 -34.58
C VAL A 63 45.41 -47.81 -34.98
N GLU A 64 45.98 -48.57 -34.05
CA GLU A 64 47.15 -49.42 -34.31
C GLU A 64 47.00 -50.24 -35.60
N GLY A 65 47.99 -50.13 -36.48
CA GLY A 65 48.06 -50.87 -37.75
C GLY A 65 47.07 -50.43 -38.83
N ALA A 66 46.00 -49.73 -38.47
CA ALA A 66 44.98 -49.23 -39.41
C ALA A 66 45.16 -47.74 -39.77
N GLY A 67 45.86 -46.97 -38.92
CA GLY A 67 46.03 -45.53 -39.11
C GLY A 67 44.77 -44.73 -38.76
N TRP A 68 44.60 -43.57 -39.37
CA TRP A 68 43.39 -42.75 -39.23
C TRP A 68 42.18 -43.45 -39.85
N GLN A 69 41.17 -43.73 -39.04
CA GLN A 69 39.86 -44.21 -39.51
C GLN A 69 39.01 -43.04 -40.02
N GLY A 70 37.94 -43.34 -40.77
CA GLY A 70 37.02 -42.31 -41.26
C GLY A 70 36.36 -41.51 -40.12
N LEU A 71 36.03 -40.24 -40.41
CA LEU A 71 35.27 -39.39 -39.50
C LEU A 71 33.90 -40.00 -39.21
N VAL A 72 33.56 -40.07 -37.93
CA VAL A 72 32.22 -40.42 -37.45
C VAL A 72 31.53 -39.17 -36.91
N SER A 73 30.21 -39.19 -36.91
CA SER A 73 29.39 -38.15 -36.30
C SER A 73 28.71 -38.70 -35.06
N SER A 74 28.52 -37.85 -34.06
CA SER A 74 27.72 -38.20 -32.88
C SER A 74 26.36 -38.79 -33.29
N PRO A 75 25.92 -39.96 -32.77
CA PRO A 75 26.46 -40.72 -31.64
C PRO A 75 27.39 -41.90 -32.01
N ASP A 76 27.87 -42.03 -33.25
CA ASP A 76 28.68 -43.18 -33.67
C ASP A 76 30.08 -43.16 -33.01
N PHE A 77 30.66 -44.30 -32.64
CA PHE A 77 31.98 -44.34 -31.98
C PHE A 77 33.15 -44.31 -32.98
N ALA A 78 34.29 -43.77 -32.55
CA ALA A 78 35.57 -43.87 -33.28
C ALA A 78 36.48 -44.91 -32.61
N GLY A 79 37.17 -45.75 -33.40
CA GLY A 79 38.04 -46.81 -32.90
C GLY A 79 37.55 -48.22 -33.26
N THR A 80 37.86 -49.19 -32.40
CA THR A 80 37.46 -50.60 -32.57
C THR A 80 36.90 -51.18 -31.28
N VAL A 81 35.90 -52.05 -31.41
CA VAL A 81 35.34 -52.83 -30.29
C VAL A 81 35.56 -54.30 -30.63
N GLY A 82 36.23 -55.05 -29.74
CA GLY A 82 36.47 -56.48 -29.89
C GLY A 82 37.62 -56.88 -30.84
N ALA A 83 38.28 -55.92 -31.50
CA ALA A 83 39.43 -56.18 -32.38
C ALA A 83 40.79 -56.21 -31.64
N SER A 84 40.80 -55.83 -30.35
CA SER A 84 42.02 -55.73 -29.52
C SER A 84 43.07 -54.72 -30.03
N LEU A 85 42.67 -53.70 -30.80
CA LEU A 85 43.57 -52.66 -31.32
C LEU A 85 43.50 -51.39 -30.45
N ARG A 86 44.66 -50.79 -30.13
CA ARG A 86 44.73 -49.54 -29.35
C ARG A 86 44.41 -48.32 -30.20
N LEU A 87 43.86 -47.30 -29.54
CA LEU A 87 43.95 -45.92 -30.00
C LEU A 87 45.35 -45.37 -29.70
N GLU A 88 45.93 -44.63 -30.64
CA GLU A 88 47.19 -43.88 -30.44
C GLU A 88 46.99 -42.36 -30.48
N ALA A 89 45.89 -41.89 -31.08
CA ALA A 89 45.50 -40.48 -31.10
C ALA A 89 44.01 -40.27 -31.40
N LEU A 90 43.51 -39.09 -31.09
CA LEU A 90 42.16 -38.60 -31.41
C LEU A 90 42.23 -37.24 -32.10
N LEU A 91 41.32 -37.02 -33.03
CA LEU A 91 41.02 -35.72 -33.62
C LEU A 91 39.52 -35.47 -33.52
N ILE A 92 39.12 -34.38 -32.88
CA ILE A 92 37.74 -33.95 -32.68
C ILE A 92 37.58 -32.58 -33.34
N GLN A 93 36.62 -32.46 -34.26
CA GLN A 93 36.36 -31.24 -35.00
C GLN A 93 34.88 -30.87 -34.94
N TRP A 94 34.63 -29.57 -34.87
CA TRP A 94 33.28 -29.04 -34.78
C TRP A 94 33.20 -27.64 -35.34
N ASN A 95 32.11 -27.34 -36.04
CA ASN A 95 31.85 -26.03 -36.62
C ASN A 95 30.49 -25.52 -36.15
N GLN A 96 30.40 -25.13 -34.88
CA GLN A 96 29.22 -24.48 -34.29
C GLN A 96 29.55 -23.04 -33.90
N PRO A 97 28.88 -22.04 -34.48
CA PRO A 97 29.07 -20.65 -34.07
C PRO A 97 28.79 -20.45 -32.58
N GLY A 98 29.76 -19.89 -31.86
CA GLY A 98 29.65 -19.57 -30.43
C GLY A 98 29.87 -20.75 -29.49
N LEU A 99 30.17 -21.96 -29.99
CA LEU A 99 30.38 -23.15 -29.19
C LEU A 99 31.62 -23.91 -29.67
N GLY A 100 32.57 -24.11 -28.77
CA GLY A 100 33.84 -24.78 -29.03
C GLY A 100 34.14 -25.92 -28.05
N LEU A 101 35.31 -26.54 -28.18
CA LEU A 101 35.84 -27.55 -27.27
C LEU A 101 37.36 -27.48 -27.11
N ARG A 102 37.83 -27.92 -25.94
CA ARG A 102 39.22 -28.30 -25.69
C ARG A 102 39.27 -29.73 -25.19
N TYR A 103 40.33 -30.46 -25.49
CA TYR A 103 40.46 -31.86 -25.08
C TYR A 103 41.90 -32.31 -24.95
N THR A 104 42.10 -33.42 -24.23
CA THR A 104 43.42 -34.03 -24.02
C THR A 104 43.31 -35.54 -23.83
N THR A 105 44.37 -36.27 -24.17
CA THR A 105 44.53 -37.70 -23.99
C THR A 105 45.64 -38.03 -23.00
N HIS A 106 45.41 -39.03 -22.16
CA HIS A 106 46.45 -39.69 -21.37
C HIS A 106 47.16 -40.74 -22.23
N VAL A 107 48.46 -40.61 -22.43
CA VAL A 107 49.28 -41.49 -23.29
C VAL A 107 50.29 -42.25 -22.45
N GLU A 108 50.47 -43.54 -22.77
CA GLU A 108 51.49 -44.40 -22.16
C GLU A 108 52.86 -43.70 -22.09
N ASP A 109 53.52 -43.78 -20.93
CA ASP A 109 54.81 -43.17 -20.59
C ASP A 109 54.85 -41.62 -20.54
N TYR A 110 53.84 -40.95 -21.07
CA TYR A 110 53.78 -39.47 -21.14
C TYR A 110 52.73 -38.85 -20.23
N GLY A 111 51.77 -39.63 -19.74
CA GLY A 111 50.68 -39.13 -18.91
C GLY A 111 49.68 -38.29 -19.71
N TRP A 112 48.99 -37.37 -19.04
CA TRP A 112 48.12 -36.39 -19.69
C TRP A 112 48.93 -35.38 -20.51
N LEU A 113 48.66 -35.31 -21.81
CA LEU A 113 49.28 -34.34 -22.71
C LEU A 113 48.68 -32.93 -22.52
N PRO A 114 49.36 -31.87 -23.03
CA PRO A 114 48.76 -30.54 -23.12
C PRO A 114 47.40 -30.57 -23.83
N GLU A 115 46.47 -29.71 -23.40
CA GLU A 115 45.16 -29.59 -24.05
C GLU A 115 45.30 -29.01 -25.46
N VAL A 116 44.49 -29.53 -26.37
CA VAL A 116 44.37 -29.09 -27.75
C VAL A 116 42.96 -28.62 -28.05
N THR A 117 42.80 -27.88 -29.13
CA THR A 117 41.52 -27.31 -29.58
C THR A 117 40.97 -28.06 -30.80
N GLU A 118 39.84 -27.61 -31.34
CA GLU A 118 39.13 -28.25 -32.44
C GLU A 118 40.01 -28.45 -33.67
N GLY A 119 39.98 -29.67 -34.22
CA GLY A 119 40.74 -30.04 -35.41
C GLY A 119 42.23 -30.31 -35.18
N GLU A 120 42.76 -30.05 -33.98
CA GLU A 120 44.13 -30.43 -33.62
C GLU A 120 44.20 -31.91 -33.23
N ILE A 121 45.40 -32.50 -33.11
CA ILE A 121 45.56 -33.92 -32.75
C ILE A 121 45.96 -34.03 -31.28
N SER A 122 45.22 -34.84 -30.50
CA SER A 122 45.64 -35.25 -29.15
C SER A 122 46.08 -36.72 -29.17
N GLY A 123 47.35 -36.97 -28.88
CA GLY A 123 47.97 -38.29 -28.88
C GLY A 123 49.25 -38.34 -29.70
N MET A 124 49.76 -39.54 -29.98
CA MET A 124 51.02 -39.74 -30.70
C MET A 124 50.85 -40.76 -31.83
N PRO A 125 50.22 -40.36 -32.96
CA PRO A 125 49.89 -41.29 -34.04
C PRO A 125 51.17 -41.90 -34.66
N GLY A 126 51.21 -43.23 -34.76
CA GLY A 126 52.33 -43.97 -35.36
C GLY A 126 53.52 -44.18 -34.42
N SER A 127 53.44 -43.74 -33.17
CA SER A 127 54.51 -43.89 -32.17
C SER A 127 54.52 -45.26 -31.48
N GLY A 128 53.45 -46.05 -31.65
CA GLY A 128 53.24 -47.28 -30.90
C GLY A 128 52.75 -47.07 -29.46
N LYS A 129 52.54 -45.83 -29.01
CA LYS A 129 52.06 -45.51 -27.66
C LYS A 129 50.55 -45.49 -27.60
N ARG A 130 49.98 -46.19 -26.61
CA ARG A 130 48.52 -46.24 -26.40
C ARG A 130 47.99 -44.98 -25.72
N VAL A 131 46.82 -44.54 -26.18
CA VAL A 131 45.93 -43.69 -25.39
C VAL A 131 45.26 -44.56 -24.33
N GLU A 132 45.28 -44.12 -23.08
CA GLU A 132 44.68 -44.79 -21.94
C GLU A 132 43.48 -44.01 -21.39
N GLY A 133 43.41 -42.69 -21.60
CA GLY A 133 42.32 -41.83 -21.10
C GLY A 133 42.08 -40.58 -21.94
N LEU A 134 40.94 -39.91 -21.71
CA LEU A 134 40.45 -38.74 -22.44
C LEU A 134 39.71 -37.76 -21.51
N LYS A 135 39.85 -36.45 -21.76
CA LYS A 135 39.01 -35.37 -21.21
C LYS A 135 38.56 -34.45 -22.34
N ILE A 136 37.30 -34.01 -22.31
CA ILE A 136 36.73 -33.06 -23.28
C ILE A 136 35.89 -32.03 -22.53
N GLU A 137 36.06 -30.75 -22.81
CA GLU A 137 35.30 -29.66 -22.22
C GLU A 137 34.83 -28.66 -23.28
N LEU A 138 33.61 -28.14 -23.14
CA LEU A 138 33.06 -27.13 -24.05
C LEU A 138 33.61 -25.73 -23.72
N THR A 139 33.88 -24.94 -24.74
CA THR A 139 34.35 -23.55 -24.67
C THR A 139 33.46 -22.63 -25.50
N GLY A 140 33.69 -21.32 -25.45
CA GLY A 140 32.89 -20.33 -26.19
C GLY A 140 31.66 -19.80 -25.44
N GLU A 141 31.05 -18.75 -25.99
CA GLU A 141 29.97 -17.98 -25.33
C GLU A 141 28.70 -18.81 -25.07
N GLN A 142 28.43 -19.82 -25.89
CA GLN A 142 27.24 -20.69 -25.75
C GLN A 142 27.48 -21.91 -24.86
N ALA A 143 28.70 -22.14 -24.35
CA ALA A 143 29.03 -23.33 -23.56
C ALA A 143 28.14 -23.51 -22.32
N ALA A 144 27.67 -22.41 -21.73
CA ALA A 144 26.76 -22.44 -20.58
C ALA A 144 25.41 -23.15 -20.86
N GLY A 145 25.00 -23.22 -22.13
CA GLY A 145 23.74 -23.83 -22.57
C GLY A 145 23.83 -25.32 -22.93
N TYR A 146 25.03 -25.90 -22.96
CA TYR A 146 25.26 -27.27 -23.45
C TYR A 146 26.12 -28.09 -22.49
N ASP A 147 26.06 -29.40 -22.64
CA ASP A 147 26.91 -30.38 -21.96
C ASP A 147 27.54 -31.33 -22.99
N VAL A 148 28.82 -31.66 -22.82
CA VAL A 148 29.50 -32.72 -23.57
C VAL A 148 29.60 -33.98 -22.71
N PHE A 149 29.15 -35.11 -23.26
CA PHE A 149 29.22 -36.43 -22.66
C PHE A 149 30.11 -37.32 -23.51
N TYR A 150 30.95 -38.13 -22.87
CA TYR A 150 31.83 -39.06 -23.59
C TYR A 150 32.13 -40.29 -22.74
N ARG A 151 32.38 -41.42 -23.42
CA ARG A 151 32.80 -42.65 -22.76
C ARG A 151 33.86 -43.37 -23.58
N ALA A 152 34.62 -44.21 -22.91
CA ALA A 152 35.72 -44.98 -23.48
C ALA A 152 35.43 -46.49 -23.42
N HIS A 153 35.79 -47.20 -24.48
CA HIS A 153 35.94 -48.65 -24.46
C HIS A 153 37.39 -48.98 -24.10
N VAL A 154 37.60 -49.67 -22.98
CA VAL A 154 38.93 -49.94 -22.43
C VAL A 154 39.22 -51.44 -22.45
N GLN A 155 40.46 -51.80 -22.79
CA GLN A 155 40.94 -53.18 -22.78
C GLN A 155 40.61 -53.88 -21.46
N ASN A 156 40.14 -55.13 -21.54
CA ASN A 156 39.76 -55.99 -20.40
C ASN A 156 38.58 -55.47 -19.53
N ILE A 157 37.98 -54.33 -19.87
CA ILE A 157 36.86 -53.74 -19.12
C ILE A 157 35.62 -53.63 -20.01
N GLY A 158 35.79 -53.19 -21.26
CA GLY A 158 34.71 -52.85 -22.16
C GLY A 158 34.33 -51.38 -22.08
N TRP A 159 33.08 -51.05 -22.44
CA TRP A 159 32.56 -49.68 -22.31
C TRP A 159 32.41 -49.30 -20.83
N LEU A 160 33.13 -48.25 -20.43
CA LEU A 160 32.93 -47.58 -19.17
C LEU A 160 31.70 -46.66 -19.22
N GLY A 161 31.30 -46.14 -18.05
CA GLY A 161 30.23 -45.16 -17.92
C GLY A 161 30.51 -43.83 -18.63
N TRP A 162 29.51 -42.97 -18.68
CA TRP A 162 29.62 -41.64 -19.29
C TRP A 162 30.32 -40.64 -18.38
N ALA A 163 31.38 -40.02 -18.87
CA ALA A 163 31.99 -38.81 -18.35
C ALA A 163 31.27 -37.58 -18.91
N LYS A 164 31.44 -36.43 -18.25
CA LYS A 164 30.81 -35.16 -18.61
C LYS A 164 31.76 -34.00 -18.34
N ASN A 165 31.80 -33.01 -19.24
CA ASN A 165 32.43 -31.69 -19.08
C ASN A 165 33.77 -31.71 -18.31
N GLY A 166 34.84 -32.19 -18.94
CA GLY A 166 36.21 -32.19 -18.38
C GLY A 166 36.53 -33.38 -17.46
N ALA A 167 35.55 -34.18 -17.05
CA ALA A 167 35.80 -35.39 -16.26
C ALA A 167 36.60 -36.45 -17.04
N ALA A 168 37.50 -37.19 -16.40
CA ALA A 168 38.26 -38.22 -17.12
C ALA A 168 37.36 -39.37 -17.59
N ALA A 169 37.64 -39.91 -18.78
CA ALA A 169 37.14 -41.19 -19.27
C ALA A 169 38.31 -42.10 -19.63
N GLY A 170 38.18 -43.42 -19.44
CA GLY A 170 39.23 -44.39 -19.75
C GLY A 170 39.90 -45.00 -18.51
N SER A 171 41.22 -45.16 -18.53
CA SER A 171 41.97 -45.72 -17.41
C SER A 171 43.34 -45.07 -17.20
N GLU A 172 43.89 -45.21 -16.00
CA GLU A 172 45.22 -44.69 -15.64
C GLU A 172 45.94 -45.63 -14.66
N GLY A 173 47.22 -45.87 -14.90
CA GLY A 173 48.05 -46.73 -14.05
C GLY A 173 47.71 -48.23 -14.10
N LEU A 174 46.67 -48.63 -14.84
CA LEU A 174 46.32 -50.04 -15.10
C LEU A 174 47.06 -50.64 -16.30
N SER A 175 47.73 -49.81 -17.11
CA SER A 175 48.33 -50.21 -18.40
C SER A 175 47.30 -50.73 -19.41
N TYR A 176 46.02 -50.38 -19.26
CA TYR A 176 44.96 -50.74 -20.20
C TYR A 176 44.78 -49.63 -21.24
N ARG A 177 44.75 -50.02 -22.51
CA ARG A 177 44.52 -49.11 -23.65
C ARG A 177 43.04 -48.76 -23.81
N MET A 178 42.76 -47.57 -24.31
CA MET A 178 41.50 -47.26 -24.99
C MET A 178 41.49 -47.92 -26.36
N GLU A 179 40.34 -48.47 -26.74
CA GLU A 179 40.10 -49.11 -28.04
C GLU A 179 39.05 -48.35 -28.86
N ALA A 180 38.10 -47.66 -28.21
CA ALA A 180 37.11 -46.80 -28.86
C ALA A 180 36.63 -45.64 -27.96
N VAL A 181 36.04 -44.62 -28.56
CA VAL A 181 35.42 -43.46 -27.89
C VAL A 181 34.07 -43.11 -28.52
N GLU A 182 33.11 -42.70 -27.70
CA GLU A 182 31.82 -42.16 -28.12
C GLU A 182 31.61 -40.78 -27.48
N ILE A 183 31.12 -39.80 -28.26
CA ILE A 183 30.98 -38.40 -27.84
C ILE A 183 29.60 -37.85 -28.24
N LEU A 184 28.94 -37.18 -27.30
CA LEU A 184 27.63 -36.54 -27.45
C LEU A 184 27.71 -35.09 -26.94
N VAL A 185 27.06 -34.17 -27.64
CA VAL A 185 26.80 -32.81 -27.12
C VAL A 185 25.30 -32.58 -27.12
N LEU A 186 24.76 -32.18 -25.97
CA LEU A 186 23.33 -31.99 -25.77
C LEU A 186 23.05 -30.66 -25.07
N PRO A 187 21.89 -30.03 -25.30
CA PRO A 187 21.42 -28.94 -24.46
C PRO A 187 21.42 -29.35 -22.98
N LYS A 188 21.77 -28.40 -22.12
CA LYS A 188 21.82 -28.65 -20.68
C LYS A 188 20.42 -29.01 -20.15
N GLY A 189 20.32 -30.18 -19.51
CA GLY A 189 19.04 -30.70 -19.01
C GLY A 189 18.18 -31.42 -20.05
N ASP A 190 18.72 -31.75 -21.23
CA ASP A 190 18.03 -32.58 -22.22
C ASP A 190 17.63 -33.94 -21.63
N ALA A 191 16.40 -34.38 -21.88
CA ALA A 191 15.87 -35.64 -21.39
C ALA A 191 16.58 -36.88 -21.97
N LEU A 192 17.32 -36.71 -23.08
CA LEU A 192 18.14 -37.75 -23.70
C LEU A 192 19.58 -37.81 -23.14
N ALA A 193 19.93 -36.96 -22.17
CA ALA A 193 21.26 -36.96 -21.56
C ALA A 193 21.58 -38.31 -20.89
N PRO A 194 22.75 -38.92 -21.20
CA PRO A 194 23.17 -40.14 -20.53
C PRO A 194 23.39 -39.94 -19.03
N VAL A 195 23.13 -40.99 -18.25
CA VAL A 195 23.44 -41.00 -16.82
C VAL A 195 24.96 -41.09 -16.63
N VAL A 196 25.54 -40.05 -16.05
CA VAL A 196 26.96 -40.04 -15.64
C VAL A 196 27.19 -41.18 -14.65
N SER A 197 28.17 -42.01 -14.94
CA SER A 197 28.49 -43.24 -14.18
C SER A 197 29.99 -43.49 -14.21
N LYS A 198 30.47 -44.66 -13.74
CA LYS A 198 31.90 -44.95 -13.60
C LYS A 198 32.64 -44.93 -14.94
N ALA A 199 33.12 -43.75 -15.34
CA ALA A 199 33.71 -43.48 -16.65
C ALA A 199 35.23 -43.68 -16.70
N PHE A 200 35.88 -43.74 -15.54
CA PHE A 200 37.33 -43.80 -15.39
C PHE A 200 37.75 -44.83 -14.35
N GLU A 201 38.77 -45.64 -14.68
CA GLU A 201 39.35 -46.64 -13.78
C GLU A 201 40.84 -46.36 -13.52
N SER A 202 41.23 -46.15 -12.26
CA SER A 202 42.63 -45.88 -11.91
C SER A 202 43.18 -46.88 -10.90
N LYS A 203 44.44 -47.31 -11.09
CA LYS A 203 45.18 -48.13 -10.11
C LYS A 203 45.33 -47.41 -8.76
N TYR A 204 45.32 -46.08 -8.76
CA TYR A 204 45.58 -45.25 -7.58
C TYR A 204 44.30 -44.92 -6.78
N GLY A 205 43.12 -45.31 -7.29
CA GLY A 205 41.86 -44.67 -6.90
C GLY A 205 41.84 -43.20 -7.35
N THR A 206 40.68 -42.55 -7.34
CA THR A 206 40.62 -41.10 -7.54
C THR A 206 41.41 -40.41 -6.40
N PRO A 207 42.43 -39.57 -6.66
CA PRO A 207 43.02 -38.73 -5.63
C PRO A 207 41.90 -37.83 -5.08
N GLY A 208 41.48 -38.07 -3.84
CA GLY A 208 40.29 -37.41 -3.31
C GLY A 208 40.26 -37.43 -1.80
N VAL A 209 39.56 -36.46 -1.22
CA VAL A 209 39.20 -36.47 0.19
C VAL A 209 37.85 -37.18 0.29
N ASN A 210 37.78 -38.25 1.09
CA ASN A 210 36.51 -38.88 1.43
C ASN A 210 35.78 -37.96 2.41
N LEU A 211 34.64 -37.41 1.97
CA LEU A 211 33.84 -36.47 2.75
C LEU A 211 32.56 -37.14 3.26
N GLU A 212 32.31 -37.07 4.57
CA GLU A 212 31.00 -37.29 5.17
C GLU A 212 30.45 -35.95 5.67
N VAL A 213 29.18 -35.68 5.43
CA VAL A 213 28.52 -34.49 5.97
C VAL A 213 27.34 -34.89 6.85
N ALA A 214 27.05 -34.04 7.82
CA ALA A 214 25.85 -34.14 8.63
C ALA A 214 24.92 -32.95 8.30
N THR A 215 23.61 -33.19 8.34
CA THR A 215 22.58 -32.16 8.06
C THR A 215 21.73 -31.91 9.29
N ALA A 216 21.10 -30.74 9.36
CA ALA A 216 20.30 -30.31 10.52
C ALA A 216 19.16 -31.27 10.94
N GLN A 217 18.66 -32.13 10.03
CA GLN A 217 17.47 -32.97 10.23
C GLN A 217 17.70 -34.47 9.99
N GLY A 218 18.89 -34.87 9.53
CA GLY A 218 19.23 -36.25 9.22
C GLY A 218 20.69 -36.50 9.55
N GLY A 219 20.94 -37.59 10.29
CA GLY A 219 22.28 -37.99 10.75
C GLY A 219 23.31 -38.14 9.61
N TRP A 220 24.53 -38.54 9.96
CA TRP A 220 25.66 -38.67 9.02
C TRP A 220 25.27 -39.34 7.69
N GLN A 221 25.45 -38.62 6.59
CA GLN A 221 25.26 -39.16 5.24
C GLN A 221 26.63 -39.62 4.71
N LEU A 222 26.74 -40.92 4.39
CA LEU A 222 27.99 -41.62 4.06
C LEU A 222 28.06 -42.02 2.58
N SER A 223 29.28 -41.90 2.04
CA SER A 223 29.92 -42.64 0.92
C SER A 223 30.39 -41.78 -0.26
N ALA A 224 31.44 -42.27 -0.93
CA ALA A 224 32.31 -41.63 -1.93
C ALA A 224 31.63 -40.97 -3.16
N LEU A 225 30.30 -40.98 -3.24
CA LEU A 225 29.47 -40.39 -4.30
C LEU A 225 29.01 -38.95 -4.00
N GLN A 226 29.49 -38.33 -2.91
CA GLN A 226 28.86 -37.12 -2.33
C GLN A 226 29.75 -35.87 -2.27
N ASN A 227 31.04 -35.97 -2.61
CA ASN A 227 31.90 -34.81 -2.77
C ASN A 227 31.41 -33.95 -3.94
N GLY A 228 31.11 -32.67 -3.72
CA GLY A 228 30.47 -31.81 -4.72
C GLY A 228 28.95 -31.97 -4.84
N ALA A 229 28.30 -32.70 -3.92
CA ALA A 229 26.85 -32.78 -3.87
C ALA A 229 26.21 -31.52 -3.24
N ALA A 230 25.05 -31.15 -3.77
CA ALA A 230 24.17 -30.13 -3.19
C ALA A 230 23.09 -30.79 -2.35
N TYR A 231 22.94 -30.36 -1.11
CA TYR A 231 21.96 -30.86 -0.16
C TYR A 231 20.78 -29.88 -0.05
N PRO A 232 19.55 -30.39 0.09
CA PRO A 232 18.37 -29.54 0.30
C PRO A 232 18.34 -28.89 1.69
N GLN A 233 19.15 -29.38 2.64
CA GLN A 233 19.22 -28.89 4.00
C GLN A 233 20.62 -28.34 4.33
N PRO A 234 20.71 -27.35 5.24
CA PRO A 234 21.98 -26.88 5.78
C PRO A 234 22.84 -27.99 6.37
N LEU A 235 24.14 -27.89 6.14
CA LEU A 235 25.12 -28.70 6.83
C LEU A 235 25.23 -28.27 8.30
N ASN A 236 25.34 -29.24 9.21
CA ASN A 236 25.64 -29.02 10.62
C ASN A 236 27.01 -29.60 11.03
N GLY A 237 27.76 -30.16 10.10
CA GLY A 237 29.12 -30.65 10.35
C GLY A 237 29.67 -31.53 9.24
N LEU A 238 30.93 -31.92 9.39
CA LEU A 238 31.63 -32.76 8.41
C LEU A 238 32.70 -33.66 9.04
N LYS A 239 33.07 -34.70 8.30
CA LYS A 239 34.30 -35.48 8.48
C LYS A 239 35.00 -35.58 7.14
N ALA A 240 36.32 -35.49 7.15
CA ALA A 240 37.14 -35.69 5.97
C ALA A 240 38.26 -36.70 6.28
N THR A 241 38.44 -37.68 5.40
CA THR A 241 39.50 -38.69 5.49
C THR A 241 40.30 -38.76 4.20
N LEU A 242 41.59 -39.08 4.33
CA LEU A 242 42.45 -39.39 3.19
C LEU A 242 42.36 -40.89 2.87
N PRO A 243 42.32 -41.28 1.58
CA PRO A 243 42.43 -42.68 1.17
C PRO A 243 43.71 -43.33 1.70
N MET A 244 43.61 -44.60 2.11
CA MET A 244 44.74 -45.36 2.65
C MET A 244 45.88 -45.60 1.64
N THR A 245 45.65 -45.29 0.35
CA THR A 245 46.58 -45.51 -0.77
C THR A 245 47.48 -44.31 -1.08
N LEU A 246 47.28 -43.16 -0.42
CA LEU A 246 48.09 -41.95 -0.63
C LEU A 246 49.32 -41.90 0.30
N PRO A 247 50.37 -41.10 -0.03
CA PRO A 247 51.50 -40.85 0.87
C PRO A 247 51.05 -40.41 2.27
N SER A 248 51.80 -40.78 3.31
CA SER A 248 51.44 -40.49 4.70
C SER A 248 51.20 -39.00 4.96
N GLY A 249 50.05 -38.65 5.54
CA GLY A 249 49.70 -37.27 5.87
C GLY A 249 48.32 -37.12 6.52
N THR A 250 47.92 -35.87 6.74
CA THR A 250 46.69 -35.51 7.46
C THR A 250 45.93 -34.39 6.75
N VAL A 251 44.63 -34.59 6.54
CA VAL A 251 43.68 -33.51 6.26
C VAL A 251 43.16 -32.96 7.57
N ASN A 252 43.31 -31.65 7.78
CA ASN A 252 42.77 -30.93 8.93
C ASN A 252 41.64 -30.03 8.44
N TYR A 253 40.60 -29.87 9.26
CA TYR A 253 39.44 -29.06 8.89
C TYR A 253 38.73 -28.50 10.10
N SER A 254 38.05 -27.39 9.88
CA SER A 254 37.31 -26.66 10.90
C SER A 254 36.10 -26.00 10.25
N VAL A 255 35.02 -25.92 11.00
CA VAL A 255 33.79 -25.23 10.58
C VAL A 255 33.55 -24.03 11.49
N LYS A 256 32.96 -23.00 10.90
CA LYS A 256 32.45 -21.84 11.61
C LYS A 256 30.92 -21.97 11.67
N PRO A 257 30.34 -22.21 12.85
CA PRO A 257 28.91 -22.16 13.01
C PRO A 257 28.40 -20.76 12.75
N VAL A 258 27.18 -20.69 12.25
CA VAL A 258 26.42 -19.45 12.10
C VAL A 258 26.51 -18.57 13.37
N GLY A 259 26.93 -17.32 13.20
CA GLY A 259 26.96 -16.33 14.29
C GLY A 259 27.93 -16.63 15.44
N SER A 260 28.89 -17.54 15.25
CA SER A 260 29.85 -17.98 16.27
C SER A 260 31.29 -17.88 15.76
N ASP A 261 32.28 -18.04 16.66
CA ASP A 261 33.68 -18.19 16.26
C ASP A 261 33.97 -19.58 15.65
N TRP A 262 35.12 -19.70 14.99
CA TRP A 262 35.61 -20.96 14.44
C TRP A 262 35.75 -22.03 15.52
N LEU A 263 35.23 -23.24 15.26
CA LEU A 263 35.49 -24.37 16.13
C LEU A 263 36.95 -24.84 16.00
N PRO A 264 37.51 -25.51 17.03
CA PRO A 264 38.82 -26.14 16.93
C PRO A 264 38.92 -27.03 15.69
N ALA A 265 40.08 -27.02 15.04
CA ALA A 265 40.32 -27.89 13.89
C ALA A 265 40.44 -29.35 14.35
N VAL A 266 39.84 -30.24 13.59
CA VAL A 266 39.90 -31.69 13.77
C VAL A 266 40.66 -32.31 12.58
N LYS A 267 41.05 -33.58 12.71
CA LYS A 267 41.89 -34.27 11.72
C LYS A 267 41.29 -35.60 11.28
N ASN A 268 41.62 -36.04 10.06
CA ASN A 268 41.41 -37.40 9.53
C ASN A 268 40.27 -38.21 10.18
N GLY A 269 39.02 -37.95 9.78
CA GLY A 269 37.85 -38.74 10.17
C GLY A 269 37.21 -38.35 11.50
N GLU A 270 37.83 -37.47 12.29
CA GLU A 270 37.21 -36.88 13.47
C GLU A 270 35.99 -36.02 13.07
N ALA A 271 34.89 -36.13 13.80
CA ALA A 271 33.71 -35.32 13.53
C ALA A 271 33.90 -33.88 14.04
N VAL A 272 33.54 -32.89 13.22
CA VAL A 272 33.27 -31.53 13.70
C VAL A 272 31.79 -31.20 13.45
N LEU A 273 31.08 -30.82 14.51
CA LEU A 273 29.65 -30.53 14.50
C LEU A 273 29.39 -29.15 15.09
N THR A 274 28.39 -28.44 14.57
CA THR A 274 27.90 -27.21 15.17
C THR A 274 27.25 -27.50 16.54
N PRO A 275 27.44 -26.65 17.56
CA PRO A 275 26.86 -26.87 18.89
C PRO A 275 25.32 -26.98 18.87
N ASP A 276 24.69 -26.19 18.01
CA ASP A 276 23.27 -26.30 17.70
C ASP A 276 23.12 -26.85 16.26
N PRO A 277 22.55 -28.04 16.06
CA PRO A 277 22.29 -28.60 14.72
C PRO A 277 21.45 -27.70 13.82
N LEU A 278 20.60 -26.83 14.38
CA LEU A 278 19.74 -25.91 13.63
C LEU A 278 20.47 -24.65 13.17
N SER A 279 21.56 -24.26 13.85
CA SER A 279 22.35 -23.07 13.50
C SER A 279 23.03 -23.24 12.13
N GLY A 280 23.61 -24.40 11.86
CA GLY A 280 24.27 -24.73 10.59
C GLY A 280 25.65 -24.09 10.42
N VAL A 281 26.35 -24.46 9.35
CA VAL A 281 27.71 -24.01 9.04
C VAL A 281 27.67 -22.80 8.09
N GLU A 282 28.34 -21.70 8.45
CA GLU A 282 28.47 -20.50 7.58
C GLU A 282 29.78 -20.45 6.79
N ALA A 283 30.85 -21.03 7.32
CA ALA A 283 32.14 -21.12 6.63
C ALA A 283 32.92 -22.37 7.04
N LEU A 284 33.85 -22.80 6.19
CA LEU A 284 34.78 -23.89 6.49
C LEU A 284 36.19 -23.56 6.01
N ARG A 285 37.16 -24.28 6.57
CA ARG A 285 38.56 -24.25 6.14
C ARG A 285 39.14 -25.65 6.20
N PHE A 286 39.96 -25.98 5.20
CA PHE A 286 40.73 -27.22 5.14
C PHE A 286 42.22 -26.90 5.06
N SER A 287 43.06 -27.80 5.55
CA SER A 287 44.50 -27.78 5.31
C SER A 287 45.06 -29.19 5.22
N LEU A 288 46.25 -29.31 4.66
CA LEU A 288 46.92 -30.59 4.42
C LEU A 288 48.31 -30.55 5.05
N THR A 289 48.69 -31.61 5.78
CA THR A 289 50.02 -31.73 6.42
C THR A 289 50.64 -33.11 6.20
N GLY A 290 51.96 -33.22 6.43
CA GLY A 290 52.74 -34.44 6.14
C GLY A 290 53.14 -34.56 4.67
N ASN A 291 53.71 -35.70 4.29
CA ASN A 291 54.33 -35.92 2.97
C ASN A 291 53.35 -35.72 1.79
N ILE A 292 52.05 -35.90 2.03
CA ILE A 292 51.02 -35.65 1.01
C ILE A 292 50.95 -34.17 0.60
N ALA A 293 51.27 -33.23 1.50
CA ALA A 293 51.25 -31.79 1.22
C ALA A 293 52.38 -31.32 0.30
N ASP A 294 53.43 -32.14 0.16
CA ASP A 294 54.56 -31.91 -0.75
C ASP A 294 54.18 -32.27 -2.20
N SER A 295 53.27 -33.23 -2.37
CA SER A 295 52.88 -33.77 -3.69
C SER A 295 51.55 -33.23 -4.21
N PHE A 296 50.68 -32.76 -3.32
CA PHE A 296 49.32 -32.31 -3.67
C PHE A 296 48.99 -30.94 -3.06
N ASP A 297 48.19 -30.17 -3.79
CA ASP A 297 47.42 -29.07 -3.25
C ASP A 297 46.00 -29.52 -2.94
N LEU A 298 45.46 -28.97 -1.86
CA LEU A 298 44.06 -29.14 -1.48
C LEU A 298 43.30 -27.90 -1.95
N GLN A 299 42.34 -28.12 -2.85
CA GLN A 299 41.43 -27.09 -3.35
C GLN A 299 40.00 -27.43 -2.93
N TYR A 300 39.22 -26.42 -2.56
CA TYR A 300 37.83 -26.63 -2.14
C TYR A 300 36.94 -25.42 -2.42
N ARG A 301 35.65 -25.68 -2.47
CA ARG A 301 34.60 -24.67 -2.53
C ARG A 301 33.37 -25.14 -1.77
N VAL A 302 32.44 -24.22 -1.59
CA VAL A 302 31.18 -24.48 -0.90
C VAL A 302 30.00 -23.99 -1.70
N ARG A 303 28.87 -24.65 -1.49
CA ARG A 303 27.58 -24.21 -2.00
C ARG A 303 26.86 -23.45 -0.90
N VAL A 304 26.59 -22.17 -1.12
CA VAL A 304 25.79 -21.35 -0.21
C VAL A 304 24.34 -21.39 -0.65
N GLU A 305 23.43 -21.60 0.31
CA GLU A 305 21.99 -21.57 0.08
C GLU A 305 21.60 -20.30 -0.70
N ARG A 306 20.79 -20.45 -1.78
CA ARG A 306 20.35 -19.38 -2.71
C ARG A 306 21.41 -18.75 -3.63
N TYR A 307 22.72 -18.91 -3.37
CA TYR A 307 23.79 -18.34 -4.22
C TYR A 307 24.49 -19.38 -5.09
N GLY A 308 24.34 -20.67 -4.78
CA GLY A 308 24.98 -21.75 -5.52
C GLY A 308 26.44 -21.94 -5.10
N TRP A 309 27.24 -22.50 -6.00
CA TRP A 309 28.66 -22.76 -5.74
C TRP A 309 29.46 -21.47 -5.77
N LEU A 310 30.17 -21.19 -4.68
CA LEU A 310 31.16 -20.13 -4.62
C LEU A 310 32.45 -20.53 -5.35
N GLY A 311 33.35 -19.56 -5.53
CA GLY A 311 34.66 -19.79 -6.14
C GLY A 311 35.52 -20.76 -5.33
N TRP A 312 36.50 -21.36 -6.02
CA TRP A 312 37.47 -22.23 -5.39
C TRP A 312 38.46 -21.47 -4.52
N THR A 313 38.95 -22.14 -3.49
CA THR A 313 40.00 -21.66 -2.59
C THR A 313 40.99 -22.77 -2.28
N THR A 314 42.11 -22.41 -1.67
CA THR A 314 43.20 -23.33 -1.31
C THR A 314 43.31 -23.55 0.20
N ALA A 315 44.11 -24.53 0.59
CA ALA A 315 44.43 -24.87 1.97
C ALA A 315 44.68 -23.62 2.86
N GLY A 316 43.94 -23.52 3.96
CA GLY A 316 44.04 -22.47 4.97
C GLY A 316 43.08 -21.30 4.77
N ASN A 317 42.59 -21.06 3.55
CA ASN A 317 41.72 -19.93 3.24
C ASN A 317 40.24 -20.26 3.49
N PRO A 318 39.43 -19.38 4.09
CA PRO A 318 38.01 -19.68 4.33
C PRO A 318 37.22 -19.82 3.01
N ALA A 319 36.22 -20.70 3.02
CA ALA A 319 35.16 -20.76 2.01
C ALA A 319 33.79 -20.71 2.71
N GLY A 320 32.90 -19.81 2.28
CA GLY A 320 31.61 -19.60 2.95
C GLY A 320 31.12 -18.16 2.91
N THR A 321 30.40 -17.74 3.96
CA THR A 321 29.88 -16.39 4.09
C THR A 321 30.54 -15.61 5.23
N GLN A 322 30.59 -14.29 5.08
CA GLN A 322 31.02 -13.35 6.11
C GLN A 322 29.99 -12.22 6.22
N GLY A 323 29.52 -11.92 7.43
CA GLY A 323 28.48 -10.92 7.66
C GLY A 323 27.13 -11.57 7.98
N GLU A 324 26.09 -11.25 7.21
CA GLU A 324 24.78 -11.89 7.37
C GLU A 324 24.84 -13.40 7.09
N VAL A 325 23.97 -14.11 7.80
CA VAL A 325 24.11 -15.53 8.10
C VAL A 325 23.43 -16.38 7.03
N LEU A 326 24.20 -16.92 6.08
CA LEU A 326 23.72 -17.96 5.18
C LEU A 326 24.39 -19.28 5.49
N LYS A 327 23.65 -20.36 5.26
CA LYS A 327 24.11 -21.70 5.56
C LYS A 327 24.71 -22.36 4.33
N ILE A 328 25.77 -23.10 4.54
CA ILE A 328 26.38 -23.96 3.52
C ILE A 328 25.50 -25.21 3.35
N THR A 329 25.27 -25.57 2.09
CA THR A 329 24.43 -26.70 1.65
C THR A 329 25.20 -27.69 0.78
N GLY A 330 26.52 -27.56 0.67
CA GLY A 330 27.34 -28.45 -0.13
C GLY A 330 28.80 -28.07 -0.01
N VAL A 331 29.68 -29.07 -0.12
CA VAL A 331 31.12 -28.91 -0.02
C VAL A 331 31.76 -29.77 -1.09
N GLU A 332 32.76 -29.21 -1.75
CA GLU A 332 33.58 -29.91 -2.72
C GLU A 332 35.05 -29.74 -2.33
N VAL A 333 35.79 -30.85 -2.20
CA VAL A 333 37.19 -30.87 -1.81
C VAL A 333 37.95 -31.83 -2.73
N VAL A 334 38.98 -31.34 -3.40
CA VAL A 334 39.81 -32.13 -4.31
C VAL A 334 41.27 -32.07 -3.90
N LEU A 335 41.98 -33.17 -4.16
CA LEU A 335 43.43 -33.20 -4.15
C LEU A 335 43.91 -33.16 -5.59
N VAL A 336 44.71 -32.14 -5.90
CA VAL A 336 45.28 -31.92 -7.22
C VAL A 336 46.80 -31.91 -7.11
N PRO A 337 47.55 -32.23 -8.18
CA PRO A 337 49.01 -32.13 -8.16
C PRO A 337 49.48 -30.77 -7.65
N LYS A 338 50.61 -30.75 -6.93
CA LYS A 338 51.19 -29.52 -6.42
C LYS A 338 51.41 -28.49 -7.52
N GLY A 339 50.99 -27.25 -7.30
CA GLY A 339 51.08 -26.14 -8.24
C GLY A 339 49.89 -25.99 -9.19
N THR A 340 48.85 -26.82 -9.07
CA THR A 340 47.65 -26.71 -9.91
C THR A 340 46.90 -25.41 -9.62
N ALA A 341 46.58 -24.64 -10.67
CA ALA A 341 45.81 -23.40 -10.55
C ALA A 341 44.36 -23.65 -10.09
N LEU A 342 43.74 -22.63 -9.47
CA LEU A 342 42.32 -22.69 -9.10
C LEU A 342 41.45 -22.62 -10.36
N PRO A 343 40.38 -23.43 -10.47
CA PRO A 343 39.40 -23.28 -11.54
C PRO A 343 38.71 -21.91 -11.48
N GLU A 344 38.35 -21.37 -12.65
CA GLU A 344 37.54 -20.14 -12.73
C GLU A 344 36.16 -20.33 -12.07
N GLY A 345 35.67 -19.29 -11.39
CA GLY A 345 34.38 -19.32 -10.70
C GLY A 345 33.67 -17.97 -10.78
N THR A 346 32.34 -18.01 -10.81
CA THR A 346 31.48 -16.81 -10.94
C THR A 346 31.48 -15.92 -9.68
N TYR A 347 31.82 -16.49 -8.52
CA TYR A 347 31.80 -15.80 -7.22
C TYR A 347 33.14 -15.93 -6.50
N PRO A 348 33.49 -14.99 -5.61
CA PRO A 348 34.62 -15.18 -4.70
C PRO A 348 34.38 -16.38 -3.76
N PRO A 349 35.44 -16.99 -3.20
CA PRO A 349 35.32 -18.11 -2.26
C PRO A 349 34.65 -17.72 -0.93
N VAL A 350 34.70 -16.43 -0.58
CA VAL A 350 33.98 -15.86 0.57
C VAL A 350 32.96 -14.84 0.07
N LEU A 351 31.69 -15.08 0.35
CA LEU A 351 30.61 -14.13 0.07
C LEU A 351 30.44 -13.18 1.26
N VAL A 352 30.78 -11.90 1.07
CA VAL A 352 30.59 -10.86 2.10
C VAL A 352 29.21 -10.23 1.95
N LEU A 353 28.34 -10.38 2.94
CA LEU A 353 26.99 -9.82 2.96
C LEU A 353 26.90 -8.62 3.91
N THR A 354 26.58 -7.45 3.36
CA THR A 354 26.25 -6.23 4.12
C THR A 354 24.73 -6.05 4.18
N PRO A 355 24.15 -5.46 5.24
CA PRO A 355 22.72 -5.21 5.31
C PRO A 355 22.17 -4.55 4.05
N PRO A 356 20.96 -4.94 3.60
CA PRO A 356 20.36 -4.36 2.40
C PRO A 356 20.05 -2.88 2.61
N VAL A 357 20.25 -2.09 1.55
CA VAL A 357 19.99 -0.65 1.54
C VAL A 357 19.00 -0.34 0.42
N VAL A 358 17.98 0.45 0.73
CA VAL A 358 17.08 1.06 -0.25
C VAL A 358 17.64 2.41 -0.71
N GLY A 359 17.81 2.56 -2.01
CA GLY A 359 18.02 3.85 -2.67
C GLY A 359 16.71 4.34 -3.28
N TYR A 360 16.38 5.62 -3.10
CA TYR A 360 15.14 6.18 -3.64
C TYR A 360 15.25 7.65 -4.02
N THR A 361 14.45 8.06 -5.01
CA THR A 361 14.32 9.44 -5.48
C THR A 361 12.85 9.80 -5.70
N LEU A 362 12.56 11.10 -5.63
CA LEU A 362 11.22 11.68 -5.70
C LEU A 362 11.22 12.84 -6.71
N ALA A 363 10.11 13.01 -7.42
CA ALA A 363 9.87 14.16 -8.29
C ALA A 363 9.02 15.21 -7.56
N ALA A 364 9.58 16.39 -7.31
CA ALA A 364 8.90 17.48 -6.61
C ALA A 364 8.40 18.58 -7.58
N GLN A 365 7.26 19.16 -7.24
CA GLN A 365 6.65 20.30 -7.94
C GLN A 365 7.68 21.41 -8.14
N THR A 366 7.79 21.94 -9.36
CA THR A 366 8.77 22.95 -9.82
C THR A 366 10.25 22.57 -9.77
N LYS A 367 10.64 21.47 -9.10
CA LYS A 367 12.04 21.04 -9.00
C LYS A 367 12.38 19.79 -9.83
N GLY A 368 11.38 19.05 -10.30
CA GLY A 368 11.59 17.80 -11.02
C GLY A 368 12.17 16.71 -10.11
N TRP A 369 12.89 15.76 -10.71
CA TRP A 369 13.53 14.65 -10.00
C TRP A 369 14.69 15.13 -9.12
N LEU A 370 14.63 14.81 -7.83
CA LEU A 370 15.65 15.14 -6.84
C LEU A 370 16.78 14.10 -6.84
N ALA A 371 17.88 14.39 -6.14
CA ALA A 371 18.97 13.44 -5.96
C ALA A 371 18.51 12.18 -5.21
N GLU A 372 19.09 11.03 -5.55
CA GLU A 372 18.84 9.76 -4.86
C GLU A 372 19.37 9.83 -3.42
N VAL A 373 18.53 9.42 -2.46
CA VAL A 373 18.88 9.25 -1.05
C VAL A 373 18.84 7.76 -0.67
N LYS A 374 19.45 7.42 0.46
CA LYS A 374 19.54 6.05 0.97
C LYS A 374 18.90 5.94 2.36
N ASP A 375 18.80 4.73 2.89
CA ASP A 375 18.26 4.36 4.21
C ASP A 375 18.17 5.50 5.24
N GLY A 376 16.93 5.83 5.61
CA GLY A 376 16.60 6.80 6.65
C GLY A 376 16.83 8.27 6.28
N ALA A 377 17.59 8.58 5.23
CA ALA A 377 17.79 9.97 4.81
C ALA A 377 16.51 10.55 4.18
N THR A 378 16.16 11.79 4.48
CA THR A 378 14.94 12.43 3.95
C THR A 378 15.03 12.65 2.44
N GLY A 379 14.13 12.03 1.67
CA GLY A 379 13.88 12.40 0.28
C GLY A 379 12.72 13.39 0.19
N GLY A 380 12.86 14.47 -0.59
CA GLY A 380 11.78 15.45 -0.82
C GLY A 380 12.12 16.87 -0.37
N THR A 381 11.11 17.68 -0.08
CA THR A 381 11.20 19.12 0.20
C THR A 381 10.38 19.54 1.42
N VAL A 382 10.76 19.05 2.61
CA VAL A 382 10.11 19.39 3.89
C VAL A 382 10.04 20.91 4.07
N GLY A 383 8.85 21.42 4.42
CA GLY A 383 8.64 22.84 4.76
C GLY A 383 8.59 23.81 3.58
N GLN A 384 8.69 23.32 2.34
CA GLN A 384 8.67 24.17 1.13
C GLN A 384 7.31 24.16 0.42
N ALA A 385 6.33 23.43 0.95
CA ALA A 385 4.99 23.35 0.39
C ALA A 385 4.90 22.86 -1.07
N LEU A 386 5.86 22.04 -1.52
CA LEU A 386 5.89 21.48 -2.86
C LEU A 386 5.35 20.04 -2.88
N ALA A 387 4.41 19.78 -3.79
CA ALA A 387 3.83 18.45 -3.98
C ALA A 387 4.81 17.47 -4.62
N LEU A 388 4.76 16.20 -4.23
CA LEU A 388 5.42 15.13 -4.97
C LEU A 388 4.53 14.60 -6.11
N TYR A 389 5.12 14.27 -7.25
CA TYR A 389 4.43 13.78 -8.46
C TYR A 389 4.94 12.43 -8.96
N GLY A 390 6.00 11.89 -8.36
CA GLY A 390 6.58 10.64 -8.79
C GLY A 390 7.67 10.17 -7.87
N PHE A 391 8.00 8.88 -7.95
CA PHE A 391 9.06 8.28 -7.17
C PHE A 391 9.56 6.98 -7.79
N SER A 392 10.80 6.63 -7.45
CA SER A 392 11.48 5.40 -7.83
C SER A 392 12.29 4.90 -6.64
N MET A 393 12.24 3.59 -6.38
CA MET A 393 12.96 2.94 -5.29
C MET A 393 13.62 1.65 -5.78
N LYS A 394 14.83 1.37 -5.30
CA LYS A 394 15.56 0.12 -5.59
C LYS A 394 16.31 -0.37 -4.37
N VAL A 395 16.36 -1.68 -4.20
CA VAL A 395 17.32 -2.36 -3.32
C VAL A 395 18.51 -2.79 -4.19
N THR A 396 19.72 -2.50 -3.73
CA THR A 396 20.94 -2.83 -4.48
C THR A 396 21.66 -4.01 -3.83
N VAL A 397 22.20 -4.90 -4.67
CA VAL A 397 23.02 -6.11 -4.41
C VAL A 397 23.99 -5.98 -3.23
N PRO A 398 24.31 -7.08 -2.49
CA PRO A 398 24.49 -8.45 -3.00
C PRO A 398 23.29 -9.41 -2.98
N TYR A 399 22.12 -9.02 -2.47
CA TYR A 399 20.98 -9.94 -2.34
C TYR A 399 20.26 -10.22 -3.68
N LYS A 400 20.45 -11.41 -4.24
CA LYS A 400 19.85 -11.82 -5.53
C LYS A 400 18.32 -11.97 -5.46
N GLU A 401 17.78 -12.22 -4.27
CA GLU A 401 16.35 -12.49 -4.05
C GLU A 401 15.69 -11.51 -3.08
N LEU A 402 16.26 -10.30 -2.90
CA LEU A 402 15.59 -9.19 -2.19
C LEU A 402 15.23 -8.08 -3.18
N GLY A 403 13.95 -7.93 -3.46
CA GLY A 403 13.38 -6.83 -4.23
C GLY A 403 12.59 -5.86 -3.36
N ILE A 404 12.08 -4.82 -3.99
CA ILE A 404 11.12 -3.89 -3.41
C ILE A 404 10.03 -3.62 -4.45
N ARG A 405 8.78 -3.56 -4.01
CA ARG A 405 7.68 -3.05 -4.83
C ARG A 405 6.93 -1.97 -4.07
N TYR A 406 6.35 -1.03 -4.80
CA TYR A 406 5.69 0.12 -4.21
C TYR A 406 4.57 0.66 -5.09
N SER A 407 3.59 1.28 -4.45
CA SER A 407 2.45 1.91 -5.10
C SER A 407 2.23 3.31 -4.51
N GLY A 408 1.77 4.24 -5.35
CA GLY A 408 1.41 5.59 -4.95
C GLY A 408 -0.08 5.84 -5.14
N TYR A 409 -0.72 6.50 -4.17
CA TYR A 409 -2.06 7.06 -4.34
C TYR A 409 -1.93 8.47 -4.91
N PHE A 410 -2.38 8.65 -6.16
CA PHE A 410 -2.29 9.92 -6.85
C PHE A 410 -3.66 10.59 -6.94
N LYS A 411 -3.70 11.90 -6.70
CA LYS A 411 -4.90 12.73 -6.80
C LYS A 411 -5.63 12.47 -8.12
N ASP A 412 -6.94 12.23 -8.05
CA ASP A 412 -7.83 11.94 -9.19
C ASP A 412 -7.52 10.65 -9.98
N LYS A 413 -6.59 9.81 -9.50
CA LYS A 413 -6.20 8.53 -10.12
C LYS A 413 -6.33 7.34 -9.17
N GLY A 414 -6.19 7.57 -7.87
CA GLY A 414 -6.18 6.51 -6.87
C GLY A 414 -4.82 5.79 -6.80
N TRP A 415 -4.83 4.57 -6.28
CA TRP A 415 -3.64 3.72 -6.20
C TRP A 415 -3.15 3.30 -7.58
N SER A 416 -1.86 3.50 -7.86
CA SER A 416 -1.22 2.93 -9.03
C SER A 416 -1.10 1.41 -8.89
N VAL A 417 -0.91 0.71 -10.02
CA VAL A 417 -0.31 -0.62 -9.99
C VAL A 417 1.07 -0.54 -9.30
N TYR A 418 1.48 -1.65 -8.69
CA TYR A 418 2.79 -1.72 -8.06
C TYR A 418 3.89 -1.57 -9.11
N ALA A 419 4.81 -0.64 -8.85
CA ALA A 419 6.10 -0.59 -9.50
C ALA A 419 7.05 -1.55 -8.79
N GLU A 420 7.81 -2.30 -9.58
CA GLU A 420 8.82 -3.24 -9.10
C GLU A 420 10.19 -2.55 -8.91
N ASN A 421 11.17 -3.30 -8.43
CA ASN A 421 12.50 -2.82 -8.07
C ASN A 421 13.13 -1.95 -9.17
N GLY A 422 13.35 -0.66 -8.88
CA GLY A 422 13.96 0.30 -9.79
C GLY A 422 13.06 0.86 -10.90
N GLN A 423 11.79 0.47 -10.98
CA GLN A 423 10.84 1.08 -11.91
C GLN A 423 10.51 2.53 -11.53
N VAL A 424 9.82 3.27 -12.40
CA VAL A 424 9.51 4.69 -12.13
C VAL A 424 8.00 4.89 -12.14
N LEU A 425 7.45 5.43 -11.05
CA LEU A 425 6.10 6.00 -11.03
C LEU A 425 6.21 7.50 -11.32
N ASP A 426 5.76 7.96 -12.49
CA ASP A 426 5.89 9.36 -12.94
C ASP A 426 4.55 9.96 -13.36
N TYR A 427 4.05 10.91 -12.57
CA TYR A 427 2.86 11.72 -12.86
C TYR A 427 3.21 13.22 -12.97
N THR A 428 4.47 13.56 -13.23
CA THR A 428 4.91 14.96 -13.36
C THR A 428 4.21 15.70 -14.50
N LYS A 429 3.96 15.03 -15.63
CA LYS A 429 3.28 15.61 -16.80
C LYS A 429 1.81 15.90 -16.55
N THR A 430 1.11 14.97 -15.90
CA THR A 430 -0.33 15.09 -15.63
C THR A 430 -0.63 15.86 -14.34
N LYS A 431 0.40 16.14 -13.53
CA LYS A 431 0.32 16.86 -12.25
C LYS A 431 -0.62 16.22 -11.23
N ASN A 432 -0.80 14.90 -11.30
CA ASN A 432 -1.52 14.16 -10.27
C ASN A 432 -0.58 14.02 -9.07
N MET A 433 -0.92 14.72 -8.00
CA MET A 433 -0.12 14.80 -6.78
C MET A 433 -0.18 13.50 -5.99
N LEU A 434 0.96 13.07 -5.45
CA LEU A 434 1.08 11.93 -4.55
C LEU A 434 0.52 12.28 -3.16
N GLU A 435 -0.49 11.52 -2.72
CA GLU A 435 -1.16 11.71 -1.43
C GLU A 435 -0.82 10.59 -0.43
N ALA A 436 -0.50 9.37 -0.88
CA ALA A 436 -0.04 8.26 -0.03
C ALA A 436 0.88 7.27 -0.76
N VAL A 437 1.63 6.45 -0.02
CA VAL A 437 2.46 5.36 -0.58
C VAL A 437 2.31 4.04 0.21
N LYS A 438 2.51 2.92 -0.48
CA LYS A 438 2.72 1.58 0.09
C LYS A 438 4.05 1.04 -0.41
N ILE A 439 4.85 0.44 0.46
CA ILE A 439 6.18 -0.07 0.13
C ILE A 439 6.37 -1.43 0.80
N GLU A 440 6.77 -2.44 0.05
CA GLU A 440 7.02 -3.78 0.60
C GLU A 440 8.22 -4.45 -0.07
N LEU A 441 8.94 -5.26 0.71
CA LEU A 441 10.04 -6.07 0.20
C LEU A 441 9.48 -7.31 -0.51
N THR A 442 10.15 -7.74 -1.57
CA THR A 442 9.78 -8.90 -2.37
C THR A 442 10.94 -9.89 -2.48
N GLY A 443 10.66 -11.10 -2.96
CA GLY A 443 11.64 -12.18 -3.09
C GLY A 443 11.92 -12.93 -1.78
N ALA A 444 12.70 -14.01 -1.85
CA ALA A 444 12.86 -14.95 -0.73
C ALA A 444 13.55 -14.34 0.50
N ASP A 445 14.37 -13.30 0.31
CA ASP A 445 15.07 -12.62 1.40
C ASP A 445 14.16 -11.69 2.22
N ALA A 446 12.97 -11.33 1.71
CA ALA A 446 12.02 -10.47 2.42
C ALA A 446 11.55 -11.03 3.77
N ALA A 447 11.68 -12.36 3.99
CA ALA A 447 11.35 -12.98 5.26
C ALA A 447 12.24 -12.48 6.42
N ALA A 448 13.49 -12.11 6.13
CA ALA A 448 14.49 -11.72 7.13
C ALA A 448 14.48 -10.21 7.48
N TYR A 449 13.79 -9.38 6.68
CA TYR A 449 13.83 -7.92 6.79
C TYR A 449 12.44 -7.31 6.86
N ASP A 450 12.36 -6.13 7.46
CA ASP A 450 11.21 -5.24 7.41
C ASP A 450 11.64 -3.95 6.66
N VAL A 451 10.78 -3.40 5.82
CA VAL A 451 10.94 -2.04 5.27
C VAL A 451 10.05 -1.08 6.04
N TYR A 452 10.67 -0.18 6.79
CA TYR A 452 9.99 0.90 7.51
C TYR A 452 9.99 2.17 6.69
N TYR A 453 8.88 2.91 6.75
CA TYR A 453 8.77 4.19 6.06
C TYR A 453 7.77 5.11 6.75
N ARG A 454 7.98 6.42 6.52
CA ARG A 454 7.07 7.48 6.96
C ARG A 454 7.06 8.62 5.95
N ALA A 455 6.05 9.47 6.06
CA ALA A 455 5.78 10.55 5.12
C ALA A 455 5.63 11.87 5.85
N HIS A 456 6.15 12.94 5.24
CA HIS A 456 5.81 14.30 5.61
C HIS A 456 4.62 14.77 4.77
N VAL A 457 3.48 14.97 5.42
CA VAL A 457 2.21 15.31 4.77
C VAL A 457 1.83 16.74 5.10
N GLN A 458 1.30 17.47 4.12
CA GLN A 458 0.74 18.80 4.34
C GLN A 458 -0.22 18.80 5.54
N ASN A 459 -0.07 19.82 6.40
CA ASN A 459 -0.85 20.03 7.63
C ASN A 459 -0.64 19.01 8.76
N TYR A 460 -0.05 17.84 8.50
CA TYR A 460 0.24 16.82 9.52
C TYR A 460 1.72 16.76 9.92
N GLY A 461 2.62 17.23 9.06
CA GLY A 461 4.06 17.06 9.28
C GLY A 461 4.49 15.60 9.08
N TRP A 462 5.50 15.15 9.83
CA TRP A 462 5.91 13.75 9.82
C TRP A 462 4.87 12.87 10.53
N LEU A 463 4.30 11.93 9.79
CA LEU A 463 3.53 10.84 10.35
C LEU A 463 4.44 9.79 11.01
N ASP A 464 3.85 8.93 11.84
CA ASP A 464 4.59 7.84 12.49
C ASP A 464 5.14 6.85 11.44
N TRP A 465 6.09 6.02 11.87
CA TRP A 465 6.62 4.94 11.04
C TRP A 465 5.56 3.84 10.83
N THR A 466 5.45 3.36 9.60
CA THR A 466 4.76 2.11 9.23
C THR A 466 5.72 1.16 8.52
N LYS A 467 5.28 -0.05 8.17
CA LYS A 467 6.11 -1.03 7.47
C LYS A 467 5.36 -1.96 6.54
N ASN A 468 6.09 -2.63 5.65
CA ASN A 468 5.68 -3.81 4.89
C ASN A 468 4.27 -3.73 4.25
N GLY A 469 4.09 -2.82 3.31
CA GLY A 469 2.87 -2.71 2.48
C GLY A 469 1.74 -1.92 3.13
N MET A 470 1.86 -1.56 4.41
CA MET A 470 0.93 -0.66 5.10
C MET A 470 1.03 0.74 4.51
N ALA A 471 -0.08 1.42 4.26
CA ALA A 471 -0.01 2.72 3.62
C ALA A 471 0.47 3.82 4.58
N VAL A 472 1.16 4.84 4.07
CA VAL A 472 1.53 6.08 4.78
C VAL A 472 1.12 7.28 3.93
N GLY A 473 0.72 8.40 4.54
CA GLY A 473 0.22 9.57 3.85
C GLY A 473 -1.25 9.84 4.13
N SER A 474 -1.97 10.41 3.17
CA SER A 474 -3.41 10.61 3.19
C SER A 474 -4.08 10.12 1.91
N THR A 475 -5.31 9.61 2.00
CA THR A 475 -6.13 9.41 0.79
C THR A 475 -7.38 10.24 0.93
N THR A 476 -7.89 10.79 -0.17
CA THR A 476 -9.17 11.53 -0.26
C THR A 476 -9.22 12.91 0.43
N PHE A 477 -8.22 13.27 1.24
CA PHE A 477 -8.08 14.60 1.81
C PHE A 477 -7.43 15.62 0.85
N HIS A 478 -6.84 15.16 -0.25
CA HIS A 478 -6.06 15.99 -1.18
C HIS A 478 -4.90 16.74 -0.53
N TYR A 479 -4.29 16.15 0.51
CA TYR A 479 -3.06 16.67 1.09
C TYR A 479 -1.84 16.08 0.39
N ARG A 480 -0.91 16.96 0.01
CA ARG A 480 0.32 16.57 -0.68
C ARG A 480 1.27 15.85 0.27
N LEU A 481 1.95 14.82 -0.21
CA LEU A 481 3.26 14.48 0.35
C LEU A 481 4.28 15.54 -0.06
N GLU A 482 5.16 15.86 0.87
CA GLU A 482 6.31 16.75 0.68
C GLU A 482 7.63 15.99 0.79
N ALA A 483 7.68 14.89 1.56
CA ALA A 483 8.88 14.09 1.74
C ALA A 483 8.57 12.65 2.21
N LEU A 484 9.54 11.75 2.03
CA LEU A 484 9.55 10.38 2.54
C LEU A 484 10.85 10.09 3.29
N GLN A 485 10.76 9.20 4.28
CA GLN A 485 11.88 8.45 4.82
C GLN A 485 11.59 6.96 4.68
N VAL A 486 12.55 6.19 4.16
CA VAL A 486 12.46 4.74 3.96
C VAL A 486 13.74 4.09 4.47
N GLN A 487 13.63 2.99 5.21
CA GLN A 487 14.76 2.28 5.79
C GLN A 487 14.48 0.77 5.85
N ILE A 488 15.46 -0.05 5.49
CA ILE A 488 15.35 -1.51 5.66
C ILE A 488 16.06 -1.90 6.95
N VAL A 489 15.40 -2.71 7.77
CA VAL A 489 15.96 -3.21 9.03
C VAL A 489 15.77 -4.71 9.14
N LYS A 490 16.66 -5.37 9.90
CA LYS A 490 16.49 -6.80 10.21
C LYS A 490 15.23 -6.99 11.05
N LYS A 491 14.42 -7.99 10.69
CA LYS A 491 13.18 -8.30 11.39
C LYS A 491 13.49 -8.66 12.86
N GLY A 492 12.72 -8.10 13.79
CA GLY A 492 12.95 -8.23 15.23
C GLY A 492 13.94 -7.21 15.83
N SER A 493 14.48 -6.28 15.03
CA SER A 493 15.23 -5.15 15.57
C SER A 493 14.30 -4.13 16.24
N ASN A 494 14.70 -3.61 17.40
CA ASN A 494 13.94 -2.59 18.15
C ASN A 494 14.36 -1.15 17.77
N VAL A 495 14.95 -0.94 16.59
CA VAL A 495 15.51 0.36 16.18
C VAL A 495 14.41 1.34 15.74
N LEU A 496 13.34 0.83 15.12
CA LEU A 496 12.17 1.58 14.70
C LEU A 496 10.91 0.84 15.14
N THR A 497 9.95 1.55 15.72
CA THR A 497 8.67 1.00 16.18
C THR A 497 7.53 1.63 15.40
N GLU A 498 6.55 0.83 15.01
CA GLU A 498 5.30 1.32 14.43
C GLU A 498 4.58 2.25 15.41
N GLY A 499 4.07 3.37 14.92
CA GLY A 499 3.25 4.30 15.71
C GLY A 499 1.80 4.32 15.22
N ALA A 500 0.87 4.64 16.12
CA ALA A 500 -0.56 4.56 15.85
C ALA A 500 -1.04 5.55 14.77
N ASN A 501 -0.26 6.58 14.40
CA ASN A 501 -0.65 7.63 13.45
C ASN A 501 0.14 7.58 12.14
N ALA A 502 0.62 6.40 11.72
CA ALA A 502 1.46 6.27 10.53
C ALA A 502 0.69 6.47 9.20
N TYR A 503 -0.65 6.47 9.24
CA TYR A 503 -1.50 6.65 8.08
C TYR A 503 -2.67 7.58 8.39
N ALA A 504 -2.77 8.70 7.68
CA ALA A 504 -3.91 9.62 7.71
C ALA A 504 -4.86 9.33 6.54
N SER A 505 -5.28 8.08 6.38
CA SER A 505 -6.43 7.73 5.55
C SER A 505 -7.59 7.40 6.47
N PRO A 506 -8.86 7.56 6.04
CA PRO A 506 -9.95 6.93 6.77
C PRO A 506 -9.57 5.45 6.92
N VAL A 507 -9.26 5.02 8.14
CA VAL A 507 -9.60 3.64 8.47
C VAL A 507 -11.11 3.64 8.27
N PRO A 508 -11.70 2.72 7.49
CA PRO A 508 -13.04 2.28 7.84
C PRO A 508 -12.89 1.46 9.12
N LEU A 509 -12.52 2.12 10.22
CA LEU A 509 -13.33 1.94 11.39
C LEU A 509 -14.58 2.66 10.94
N LYS A 510 -15.65 1.89 10.78
CA LYS A 510 -17.02 2.39 10.82
C LYS A 510 -17.23 3.08 12.19
N ALA A 511 -16.48 4.15 12.43
CA ALA A 511 -16.35 4.86 13.69
C ALA A 511 -17.64 5.64 13.91
N ILE A 512 -18.18 6.20 12.83
CA ILE A 512 -19.61 6.43 12.70
C ILE A 512 -20.19 5.59 11.55
N ARG A 513 -21.38 5.06 11.77
CA ARG A 513 -22.21 4.32 10.82
C ARG A 513 -23.53 4.99 10.73
N TYR A 514 -24.09 5.13 9.53
CA TYR A 514 -25.42 5.70 9.37
C TYR A 514 -26.10 5.17 8.12
N SER A 515 -27.43 5.19 8.14
CA SER A 515 -28.26 4.84 7.00
C SER A 515 -29.36 5.90 6.87
N ALA A 516 -29.75 6.19 5.63
CA ALA A 516 -30.77 7.17 5.28
C ALA A 516 -32.01 6.46 4.72
N HIS A 517 -33.20 6.91 5.14
CA HIS A 517 -34.47 6.58 4.51
C HIS A 517 -34.86 7.71 3.55
N VAL A 518 -34.92 7.38 2.26
CA VAL A 518 -35.18 8.35 1.19
C VAL A 518 -36.54 8.07 0.56
N GLN A 519 -37.27 9.14 0.26
CA GLN A 519 -38.54 9.08 -0.47
C GLN A 519 -38.44 8.16 -1.69
N ASP A 520 -39.45 7.29 -1.87
CA ASP A 520 -39.63 6.38 -3.00
C ASP A 520 -38.48 5.35 -3.20
N VAL A 521 -37.49 5.34 -2.30
CA VAL A 521 -36.34 4.41 -2.28
C VAL A 521 -36.38 3.52 -1.04
N GLY A 522 -36.79 4.08 0.11
CA GLY A 522 -36.74 3.42 1.40
C GLY A 522 -35.37 3.53 2.07
N TRP A 523 -35.06 2.57 2.94
CA TRP A 523 -33.75 2.49 3.60
C TRP A 523 -32.64 2.16 2.62
N MET A 524 -31.63 3.03 2.57
CA MET A 524 -30.40 2.80 1.82
C MET A 524 -29.39 1.98 2.64
N SER A 525 -28.39 1.42 1.98
CA SER A 525 -27.31 0.69 2.66
C SER A 525 -26.61 1.55 3.72
N GLU A 526 -26.17 0.91 4.81
CA GLU A 526 -25.38 1.57 5.84
C GLU A 526 -24.03 2.02 5.28
N VAL A 527 -23.68 3.27 5.53
CA VAL A 527 -22.44 3.93 5.11
C VAL A 527 -21.61 4.36 6.32
N GLY A 528 -20.32 4.62 6.10
CA GLY A 528 -19.36 5.03 7.11
C GLY A 528 -18.93 6.50 7.05
N ASP A 529 -17.88 6.82 7.81
CA ASP A 529 -17.28 8.15 7.88
C ASP A 529 -17.08 8.80 6.50
N GLY A 530 -17.80 9.90 6.28
CA GLY A 530 -17.68 10.75 5.10
C GLY A 530 -18.30 10.22 3.82
N GLU A 531 -18.94 9.05 3.86
CA GLU A 531 -19.66 8.48 2.72
C GLU A 531 -21.05 9.12 2.52
N LEU A 532 -21.63 9.01 1.33
CA LEU A 532 -22.92 9.66 1.05
C LEU A 532 -24.09 8.88 1.68
N GLY A 533 -24.76 9.49 2.67
CA GLY A 533 -26.06 9.01 3.16
C GLY A 533 -27.21 9.72 2.45
N GLY A 534 -27.96 9.03 1.60
CA GLY A 534 -29.10 9.59 0.86
C GLY A 534 -28.83 9.77 -0.64
N THR A 535 -29.46 10.76 -1.27
CA THR A 535 -29.27 11.05 -2.71
C THR A 535 -29.00 12.53 -2.94
N SER A 536 -28.06 12.89 -3.82
CA SER A 536 -27.83 14.29 -4.20
C SER A 536 -28.31 14.52 -5.64
N GLY A 537 -29.06 15.60 -5.86
CA GLY A 537 -29.49 16.03 -7.20
C GLY A 537 -30.61 15.21 -7.83
N LYS A 538 -31.20 14.26 -7.08
CA LYS A 538 -32.31 13.42 -7.55
C LYS A 538 -33.69 13.94 -7.20
N SER A 539 -33.76 15.05 -6.47
CA SER A 539 -35.01 15.64 -5.99
C SER A 539 -35.84 14.77 -5.03
N LEU A 540 -35.20 13.79 -4.37
CA LEU A 540 -35.85 12.93 -3.37
C LEU A 540 -35.52 13.43 -1.96
N ARG A 541 -36.55 13.57 -1.11
CA ARG A 541 -36.37 14.00 0.30
C ARG A 541 -35.78 12.88 1.14
N LEU A 542 -34.92 13.25 2.08
CA LEU A 542 -34.62 12.49 3.27
C LEU A 542 -35.82 12.55 4.23
N GLU A 543 -36.27 11.41 4.71
CA GLU A 543 -37.42 11.28 5.61
C GLU A 543 -37.01 10.81 7.01
N ALA A 544 -35.99 9.95 7.07
CA ALA A 544 -35.40 9.48 8.32
C ALA A 544 -33.94 9.07 8.15
N PHE A 545 -33.23 8.87 9.26
CA PHE A 545 -31.93 8.24 9.30
C PHE A 545 -31.66 7.55 10.65
N THR A 546 -30.67 6.66 10.67
CA THR A 546 -30.11 6.06 11.90
C THR A 546 -28.62 6.31 11.93
N LEU A 547 -28.03 6.33 13.14
CA LEU A 547 -26.60 6.51 13.32
C LEU A 547 -26.07 5.76 14.54
N ASN A 548 -24.89 5.16 14.42
CA ASN A 548 -24.23 4.37 15.46
C ASN A 548 -22.74 4.65 15.50
N LEU A 549 -22.14 4.53 16.68
CA LEU A 549 -20.68 4.52 16.82
C LEU A 549 -20.12 3.12 16.54
N GLY A 550 -18.87 3.07 16.10
CA GLY A 550 -18.09 1.85 15.95
C GLY A 550 -17.70 1.21 17.29
N GLU A 551 -17.53 -0.11 17.32
CA GLU A 551 -17.29 -0.88 18.55
C GLU A 551 -15.92 -0.66 19.19
N GLN A 552 -14.96 -0.10 18.45
CA GLN A 552 -13.57 0.11 18.89
C GLN A 552 -13.33 1.51 19.46
N LEU A 553 -14.38 2.30 19.68
CA LEU A 553 -14.27 3.68 20.16
C LEU A 553 -14.35 3.78 21.69
N PRO A 554 -13.81 4.87 22.28
CA PRO A 554 -14.00 5.16 23.70
C PRO A 554 -15.49 5.15 24.08
N SER A 555 -15.76 4.87 25.36
CA SER A 555 -17.13 4.82 25.88
C SER A 555 -17.89 6.13 25.60
N GLY A 556 -19.15 6.00 25.19
CA GLY A 556 -19.99 7.14 24.83
C GLY A 556 -21.09 6.75 23.86
N THR A 557 -21.82 7.75 23.39
CA THR A 557 -22.89 7.57 22.43
C THR A 557 -22.94 8.73 21.44
N VAL A 558 -23.64 8.53 20.33
CA VAL A 558 -23.97 9.58 19.38
C VAL A 558 -25.47 9.86 19.46
N LYS A 559 -25.83 11.13 19.47
CA LYS A 559 -27.21 11.62 19.50
C LYS A 559 -27.46 12.48 18.27
N ALA A 560 -28.73 12.55 17.88
CA ALA A 560 -29.16 13.45 16.82
C ALA A 560 -30.57 13.95 17.05
N ALA A 561 -30.87 15.09 16.44
CA ALA A 561 -32.20 15.66 16.35
C ALA A 561 -32.47 16.07 14.91
N ALA A 562 -33.73 16.00 14.47
CA ALA A 562 -34.16 16.47 13.17
C ALA A 562 -35.36 17.40 13.29
N PHE A 563 -35.39 18.42 12.43
CA PHE A 563 -36.58 19.24 12.23
C PHE A 563 -37.40 18.65 11.08
N ILE A 564 -38.62 18.21 11.39
CA ILE A 564 -39.49 17.45 10.50
C ILE A 564 -40.70 18.31 10.13
N GLN A 565 -41.05 18.35 8.84
CA GLN A 565 -42.19 19.11 8.33
C GLN A 565 -43.48 18.84 9.12
N GLY A 566 -44.18 19.91 9.54
CA GLY A 566 -45.41 19.85 10.32
C GLY A 566 -45.30 19.26 11.74
N ILE A 567 -44.11 18.83 12.18
CA ILE A 567 -43.88 18.25 13.52
C ILE A 567 -42.94 19.14 14.34
N GLY A 568 -41.90 19.67 13.72
CA GLY A 568 -40.85 20.43 14.40
C GLY A 568 -39.65 19.58 14.82
N TRP A 569 -38.88 20.08 15.80
CA TRP A 569 -37.71 19.36 16.32
C TRP A 569 -38.14 18.08 17.06
N ARG A 570 -37.49 16.96 16.72
CA ARG A 570 -37.59 15.68 17.42
C ARG A 570 -36.20 15.13 17.67
N ASP A 571 -35.95 14.77 18.93
CA ASP A 571 -34.70 14.12 19.35
C ASP A 571 -34.79 12.61 19.17
N ALA A 572 -33.71 11.98 18.74
CA ALA A 572 -33.55 10.55 18.87
C ALA A 572 -33.12 10.21 20.30
N ALA A 573 -33.86 9.28 20.92
CA ALA A 573 -33.64 8.92 22.31
C ALA A 573 -32.23 8.37 22.55
N ASN A 574 -31.65 7.58 21.63
CA ASN A 574 -30.34 6.92 21.76
C ASN A 574 -29.65 6.69 20.40
N ALA A 575 -28.36 6.31 20.41
CA ALA A 575 -27.68 5.80 19.22
C ALA A 575 -28.45 4.60 18.63
N GLY A 576 -28.50 4.54 17.31
CA GLY A 576 -29.23 3.54 16.54
C GLY A 576 -30.74 3.77 16.48
N SER A 577 -31.29 4.70 17.27
CA SER A 577 -32.70 5.09 17.18
C SER A 577 -33.00 5.79 15.85
N LEU A 578 -34.25 5.67 15.41
CA LEU A 578 -34.80 6.42 14.29
C LEU A 578 -34.75 7.93 14.58
N VAL A 579 -34.18 8.68 13.65
CA VAL A 579 -34.28 10.14 13.59
C VAL A 579 -35.13 10.49 12.36
N GLY A 580 -36.30 11.10 12.54
CA GLY A 580 -37.24 11.38 11.45
C GLY A 580 -38.51 10.54 11.50
N THR A 581 -39.17 10.36 10.35
CA THR A 581 -40.41 9.56 10.21
C THR A 581 -40.32 8.61 9.02
N VAL A 582 -40.88 7.41 9.15
CA VAL A 582 -41.02 6.44 8.05
C VAL A 582 -42.50 6.26 7.76
N GLY A 583 -42.90 6.36 6.49
CA GLY A 583 -44.29 6.15 6.06
C GLY A 583 -45.24 7.35 6.24
N GLU A 584 -44.78 8.45 6.84
CA GLU A 584 -45.59 9.66 7.01
C GLU A 584 -45.45 10.68 5.87
N SER A 585 -44.57 10.42 4.90
CA SER A 585 -44.27 11.32 3.77
C SER A 585 -43.81 12.73 4.17
N ARG A 586 -43.13 12.87 5.31
CA ARG A 586 -42.61 14.14 5.82
C ARG A 586 -41.12 14.27 5.52
N ARG A 587 -40.71 15.44 5.04
CA ARG A 587 -39.29 15.77 4.80
C ARG A 587 -38.59 16.18 6.10
N ILE A 588 -37.29 15.89 6.19
CA ILE A 588 -36.37 16.54 7.11
C ILE A 588 -35.84 17.81 6.44
N GLU A 589 -35.74 18.90 7.20
CA GLU A 589 -35.21 20.20 6.73
C GLU A 589 -33.90 20.60 7.42
N GLU A 590 -33.72 20.16 8.67
CA GLU A 590 -32.53 20.45 9.48
C GLU A 590 -32.16 19.27 10.38
N ILE A 591 -30.88 19.15 10.71
CA ILE A 591 -30.36 18.18 11.68
C ILE A 591 -29.37 18.81 12.66
N LYS A 592 -29.25 18.18 13.84
CA LYS A 592 -28.16 18.35 14.79
C LYS A 592 -27.61 16.97 15.13
N VAL A 593 -26.30 16.84 15.27
CA VAL A 593 -25.64 15.57 15.63
C VAL A 593 -24.52 15.87 16.62
N TRP A 594 -24.46 15.16 17.75
CA TRP A 594 -23.46 15.40 18.79
C TRP A 594 -23.06 14.10 19.49
N LEU A 595 -21.95 14.18 20.22
CA LEU A 595 -21.40 13.09 21.02
C LEU A 595 -21.70 13.31 22.51
N GLU A 596 -21.91 12.22 23.25
CA GLU A 596 -22.04 12.22 24.71
C GLU A 596 -21.13 11.14 25.33
N GLY A 597 -20.70 11.35 26.58
CA GLY A 597 -19.77 10.47 27.29
C GLY A 597 -18.30 10.78 27.00
N SER A 598 -17.39 9.87 27.35
CA SER A 598 -15.93 10.08 27.21
C SER A 598 -15.48 10.33 25.78
N ILE A 599 -16.19 9.79 24.78
CA ILE A 599 -15.85 10.00 23.36
C ILE A 599 -15.87 11.49 22.95
N ALA A 600 -16.75 12.33 23.54
CA ALA A 600 -16.82 13.77 23.27
C ALA A 600 -15.59 14.55 23.75
N ASN A 601 -14.77 13.94 24.63
CA ASN A 601 -13.51 14.52 25.07
C ASN A 601 -12.36 14.23 24.10
N GLU A 602 -12.48 13.16 23.31
CA GLU A 602 -11.43 12.67 22.41
C GLU A 602 -11.68 13.00 20.95
N TYR A 603 -12.95 13.21 20.56
CA TYR A 603 -13.36 13.45 19.18
C TYR A 603 -14.31 14.65 19.05
N ASP A 604 -14.20 15.31 17.92
CA ASP A 604 -15.19 16.22 17.35
C ASP A 604 -15.96 15.48 16.25
N LEU A 605 -17.28 15.66 16.21
CA LEU A 605 -18.16 15.13 15.17
C LEU A 605 -18.52 16.25 14.20
N TYR A 606 -18.24 16.02 12.92
CA TYR A 606 -18.56 16.94 11.83
C TYR A 606 -19.60 16.32 10.90
N TYR A 607 -20.57 17.11 10.46
CA TYR A 607 -21.61 16.69 9.52
C TYR A 607 -22.02 17.81 8.59
N ARG A 608 -22.44 17.46 7.39
CA ARG A 608 -23.04 18.40 6.44
C ARG A 608 -24.20 17.76 5.70
N VAL A 609 -25.04 18.59 5.11
CA VAL A 609 -26.24 18.14 4.40
C VAL A 609 -26.34 18.79 3.03
N HIS A 610 -26.98 18.07 2.11
CA HIS A 610 -27.37 18.57 0.81
C HIS A 610 -28.84 18.97 0.85
N ALA A 611 -29.15 20.25 0.72
CA ALA A 611 -30.51 20.77 0.71
C ALA A 611 -30.97 21.09 -0.72
N ALA A 612 -32.26 20.90 -1.01
CA ALA A 612 -32.84 21.26 -2.30
C ALA A 612 -32.62 22.75 -2.60
N TYR A 613 -32.31 23.07 -3.85
CA TYR A 613 -32.05 24.44 -4.36
C TYR A 613 -30.85 25.19 -3.76
N VAL A 614 -30.17 24.62 -2.76
CA VAL A 614 -28.97 25.19 -2.13
C VAL A 614 -27.73 24.36 -2.48
N GLY A 615 -27.86 23.03 -2.53
CA GLY A 615 -26.73 22.11 -2.68
C GLY A 615 -26.12 21.74 -1.33
N TRP A 616 -24.83 21.41 -1.34
CA TRP A 616 -24.08 21.10 -0.12
C TRP A 616 -23.81 22.38 0.70
N LEU A 617 -24.25 22.35 1.96
CA LEU A 617 -23.84 23.32 2.97
C LEU A 617 -22.47 22.93 3.56
N ASP A 618 -21.84 23.87 4.27
CA ASP A 618 -20.58 23.62 4.96
C ASP A 618 -20.75 22.65 6.14
N TRP A 619 -19.64 22.24 6.76
CA TRP A 619 -19.64 21.29 7.88
C TRP A 619 -20.08 21.96 9.19
N ALA A 620 -21.14 21.45 9.80
CA ALA A 620 -21.52 21.70 11.19
C ALA A 620 -20.67 20.86 12.13
N LYS A 621 -20.45 21.35 13.35
CA LYS A 621 -19.68 20.68 14.40
C LYS A 621 -20.53 20.46 15.66
N ASN A 622 -20.44 19.29 16.28
CA ASN A 622 -20.88 19.01 17.66
C ASN A 622 -22.22 19.66 18.07
N GLY A 623 -23.32 19.34 17.39
CA GLY A 623 -24.67 19.81 17.74
C GLY A 623 -25.08 21.15 17.11
N GLU A 624 -24.19 21.81 16.35
CA GLU A 624 -24.55 22.97 15.52
C GLU A 624 -25.66 22.65 14.50
N LYS A 625 -26.45 23.63 14.08
CA LYS A 625 -27.50 23.36 13.07
C LYS A 625 -26.85 23.05 11.71
N ALA A 626 -27.38 22.05 11.01
CA ALA A 626 -27.11 21.82 9.60
C ALA A 626 -28.42 21.76 8.81
N GLY A 627 -28.50 22.45 7.67
CA GLY A 627 -29.69 22.46 6.81
C GLY A 627 -30.30 23.84 6.61
N THR A 628 -31.60 23.87 6.34
CA THR A 628 -32.31 25.09 5.94
C THR A 628 -33.55 25.34 6.80
N ALA A 629 -33.62 26.51 7.46
CA ALA A 629 -34.80 26.93 8.20
C ALA A 629 -35.64 27.92 7.40
N LEU A 630 -36.96 27.78 7.48
CA LEU A 630 -37.95 28.73 6.93
C LEU A 630 -37.90 28.90 5.40
N TYR A 631 -37.15 28.06 4.69
CA TYR A 631 -37.20 27.91 3.23
C TYR A 631 -38.14 26.79 2.78
N GLU A 632 -38.53 25.89 3.69
CA GLU A 632 -39.28 24.65 3.39
C GLU A 632 -38.50 23.67 2.48
N TYR A 633 -37.18 23.86 2.35
CA TYR A 633 -36.36 23.01 1.51
C TYR A 633 -36.07 21.67 2.20
N ARG A 634 -36.33 20.58 1.47
CA ARG A 634 -35.99 19.22 1.89
C ARG A 634 -34.48 19.03 1.90
N LEU A 635 -33.98 18.29 2.89
CA LEU A 635 -32.69 17.63 2.77
C LEU A 635 -32.80 16.44 1.82
N GLU A 636 -31.75 16.18 1.05
CA GLU A 636 -31.69 15.06 0.10
C GLU A 636 -30.59 14.06 0.48
N ALA A 637 -29.49 14.53 1.08
CA ALA A 637 -28.38 13.71 1.55
C ALA A 637 -27.64 14.33 2.75
N MET A 638 -26.81 13.52 3.40
CA MET A 638 -25.90 13.92 4.47
C MET A 638 -24.55 13.21 4.37
N GLU A 639 -23.53 13.79 4.98
CA GLU A 639 -22.24 13.16 5.26
C GLU A 639 -21.86 13.44 6.72
N ILE A 640 -21.31 12.43 7.41
CA ILE A 640 -20.91 12.53 8.82
C ILE A 640 -19.51 11.94 9.00
N ARG A 641 -18.64 12.63 9.75
CA ARG A 641 -17.26 12.21 10.04
C ARG A 641 -16.93 12.41 11.51
N LEU A 642 -16.26 11.43 12.10
CA LEU A 642 -15.63 11.55 13.40
C LEU A 642 -14.16 11.97 13.23
N VAL A 643 -13.74 13.02 13.93
CA VAL A 643 -12.40 13.60 13.81
C VAL A 643 -11.78 13.75 15.20
N LYS A 644 -10.53 13.32 15.39
CA LYS A 644 -9.87 13.44 16.71
C LYS A 644 -9.79 14.90 17.13
N LYS A 645 -10.07 15.19 18.40
CA LYS A 645 -10.16 16.55 18.92
C LYS A 645 -8.83 17.30 18.72
N GLY A 646 -8.93 18.54 18.27
CA GLY A 646 -7.78 19.38 17.91
C GLY A 646 -7.27 19.20 16.48
N GLN A 647 -7.81 18.25 15.70
CA GLN A 647 -7.53 18.12 14.27
C GLN A 647 -8.44 19.05 13.44
N PRO A 648 -8.02 19.44 12.22
CA PRO A 648 -8.82 20.31 11.36
C PRO A 648 -10.14 19.68 10.95
N ALA A 649 -11.15 20.52 10.71
CA ALA A 649 -12.42 20.10 10.14
C ALA A 649 -12.24 19.45 8.75
N PRO A 650 -13.15 18.55 8.32
CA PRO A 650 -13.07 17.93 6.99
C PRO A 650 -13.23 18.90 5.81
N GLY A 651 -13.74 20.10 6.06
CA GLY A 651 -13.92 21.16 5.08
C GLY A 651 -14.27 22.49 5.76
N LYS A 652 -14.78 23.45 4.98
CA LYS A 652 -15.26 24.72 5.52
C LYS A 652 -16.40 24.51 6.51
N THR A 653 -16.49 25.39 7.50
CA THR A 653 -17.50 25.39 8.56
C THR A 653 -18.24 26.73 8.65
N ASP A 654 -18.15 27.56 7.60
CA ASP A 654 -18.61 28.95 7.67
C ASP A 654 -20.14 29.06 7.56
N LYS A 655 -20.75 28.22 6.72
CA LYS A 655 -22.19 28.24 6.41
C LYS A 655 -22.83 26.85 6.45
N PRO A 656 -22.82 26.16 7.60
CA PRO A 656 -23.48 24.85 7.72
C PRO A 656 -25.01 24.92 7.70
N TYR A 657 -25.53 26.13 7.92
CA TYR A 657 -26.93 26.41 8.14
C TYR A 657 -27.35 27.67 7.39
N ALA A 658 -28.52 27.63 6.77
CA ALA A 658 -29.15 28.79 6.14
C ALA A 658 -30.55 29.00 6.70
N MET A 659 -30.89 30.24 7.06
CA MET A 659 -32.22 30.62 7.51
C MET A 659 -32.82 31.63 6.55
N ASN A 660 -34.09 31.47 6.21
CA ASN A 660 -34.85 32.48 5.47
C ASN A 660 -35.21 33.61 6.44
N ILE A 661 -34.61 34.77 6.23
CA ILE A 661 -34.80 35.97 7.07
C ILE A 661 -35.83 36.86 6.37
N PRO A 662 -36.75 37.52 7.08
CA PRO A 662 -37.71 38.42 6.45
C PRO A 662 -37.03 39.47 5.56
N ASP A 663 -37.44 39.57 4.29
CA ASP A 663 -36.83 40.50 3.32
C ASP A 663 -36.97 41.99 3.70
N ASN A 664 -37.93 42.30 4.58
CA ASN A 664 -38.18 43.63 5.11
C ASN A 664 -37.58 43.86 6.51
N LEU A 665 -36.63 43.01 6.94
CA LEU A 665 -35.83 43.22 8.14
C LEU A 665 -34.61 44.10 7.83
N PHE A 666 -34.58 45.27 8.47
CA PHE A 666 -33.46 46.20 8.43
C PHE A 666 -32.74 46.21 9.79
N THR A 667 -31.40 46.17 9.77
CA THR A 667 -30.59 46.23 11.00
C THR A 667 -29.86 47.57 11.09
N GLN A 668 -30.05 48.28 12.19
CA GLN A 668 -29.37 49.55 12.46
C GLN A 668 -29.13 49.74 13.97
N TYR A 669 -27.98 49.31 14.48
CA TYR A 669 -27.78 49.34 15.93
C TYR A 669 -27.74 50.75 16.53
N MET A 670 -28.41 50.93 17.67
CA MET A 670 -28.47 52.20 18.41
C MET A 670 -27.18 52.44 19.21
N THR A 671 -26.06 52.68 18.53
CA THR A 671 -24.73 52.79 19.14
C THR A 671 -24.51 54.01 20.05
N ARG A 672 -25.43 54.96 20.10
CA ARG A 672 -25.40 56.09 21.05
C ARG A 672 -26.24 55.84 22.30
N ASN A 673 -27.03 54.76 22.32
CA ASN A 673 -27.86 54.42 23.46
C ASN A 673 -27.00 53.76 24.55
N ASP A 674 -27.15 54.19 25.80
CA ASP A 674 -26.35 53.67 26.91
C ASP A 674 -26.55 52.17 27.14
N CYS A 675 -27.75 51.63 26.86
CA CYS A 675 -28.03 50.20 26.95
C CYS A 675 -27.15 49.40 26.00
N TYR A 676 -26.98 49.88 24.76
CA TYR A 676 -26.13 49.24 23.76
C TYR A 676 -24.65 49.31 24.17
N ASN A 677 -24.22 50.46 24.70
CA ASN A 677 -22.81 50.68 25.04
C ASN A 677 -22.35 49.85 26.24
N LEU A 678 -23.26 49.40 27.11
CA LEU A 678 -22.92 48.47 28.20
C LEU A 678 -22.55 47.06 27.73
N ASP A 679 -22.89 46.69 26.48
CA ASP A 679 -22.62 45.40 25.84
C ASP A 679 -22.98 44.16 26.67
N ARG A 680 -23.97 44.28 27.54
CA ARG A 680 -24.39 43.17 28.41
C ARG A 680 -25.10 42.11 27.57
N LYS A 681 -24.62 40.87 27.61
CA LYS A 681 -25.21 39.76 26.84
C LYS A 681 -26.26 38.98 27.64
N ILE A 682 -27.19 38.38 26.92
CA ILE A 682 -28.19 37.44 27.42
C ILE A 682 -28.12 36.14 26.61
N VAL A 683 -28.58 35.05 27.22
CA VAL A 683 -29.02 33.86 26.49
C VAL A 683 -30.55 33.97 26.39
N PRO A 684 -31.11 34.26 25.21
CA PRO A 684 -32.55 34.39 25.06
C PRO A 684 -33.28 33.11 25.48
N LYS A 685 -34.27 33.28 26.36
CA LYS A 685 -35.19 32.25 26.85
C LYS A 685 -36.63 32.49 26.39
N GLY A 686 -36.89 33.62 25.74
CA GLY A 686 -38.21 34.00 25.26
C GLY A 686 -38.24 35.30 24.49
N VAL A 687 -39.42 35.63 23.98
CA VAL A 687 -39.72 36.87 23.27
C VAL A 687 -40.83 37.59 24.03
N MET A 688 -40.65 38.89 24.26
CA MET A 688 -41.65 39.75 24.90
C MET A 688 -42.25 40.70 23.86
N ILE A 689 -43.56 40.62 23.65
CA ILE A 689 -44.31 41.47 22.74
C ILE A 689 -44.81 42.71 23.48
N HIS A 690 -44.54 43.87 22.89
CA HIS A 690 -44.97 45.18 23.34
C HIS A 690 -45.76 45.90 22.25
N SER A 691 -46.45 46.97 22.61
CA SER A 691 -46.86 47.99 21.64
C SER A 691 -46.48 49.37 22.11
N THR A 692 -46.16 50.22 21.13
CA THR A 692 -45.43 51.47 21.39
C THR A 692 -46.16 52.53 22.21
N ALA A 693 -47.50 52.42 22.34
CA ALA A 693 -48.38 53.43 22.93
C ALA A 693 -48.14 54.87 22.42
N THR A 694 -47.55 55.01 21.22
CA THR A 694 -47.16 56.28 20.61
C THR A 694 -47.70 56.31 19.19
N PRO A 695 -48.98 56.67 19.01
CA PRO A 695 -49.66 56.58 17.72
C PRO A 695 -48.94 57.41 16.65
N GLY A 696 -48.69 56.79 15.49
CA GLY A 696 -48.15 57.49 14.31
C GLY A 696 -46.63 57.53 14.21
N VAL A 697 -45.89 56.86 15.11
CA VAL A 697 -44.44 56.72 15.01
C VAL A 697 -44.09 55.31 14.54
N MET A 698 -43.69 55.20 13.27
CA MET A 698 -43.43 53.91 12.61
C MET A 698 -42.05 53.33 12.97
N ALA A 699 -41.81 52.04 12.66
CA ALA A 699 -40.69 51.28 13.19
C ALA A 699 -39.32 51.92 12.90
N GLY A 700 -39.13 52.45 11.68
CA GLY A 700 -37.90 53.15 11.27
C GLY A 700 -37.65 54.48 12.00
N GLU A 701 -38.70 55.15 12.46
CA GLU A 701 -38.59 56.48 13.08
C GLU A 701 -38.05 56.43 14.52
N TRP A 702 -38.14 55.26 15.17
CA TRP A 702 -37.65 55.04 16.52
C TRP A 702 -36.14 55.17 16.65
N PHE A 703 -35.37 54.93 15.58
CA PHE A 703 -33.92 55.08 15.60
C PHE A 703 -33.48 56.45 16.12
N SER A 704 -33.95 57.53 15.49
CA SER A 704 -33.58 58.90 15.90
C SER A 704 -34.08 59.28 17.30
N ARG A 705 -35.12 58.61 17.80
CA ARG A 705 -35.75 58.89 19.10
C ARG A 705 -34.95 58.26 20.24
N TRP A 706 -34.51 57.01 20.06
CA TRP A 706 -33.89 56.21 21.10
C TRP A 706 -32.39 55.99 20.93
N ASN A 707 -31.80 56.30 19.76
CA ASN A 707 -30.34 56.33 19.59
C ASN A 707 -29.72 57.59 20.21
N LYS A 708 -29.88 57.72 21.53
CA LYS A 708 -29.49 58.87 22.37
C LYS A 708 -29.02 58.38 23.72
N SER A 709 -28.11 59.14 24.34
CA SER A 709 -27.61 58.83 25.69
C SER A 709 -28.48 59.50 26.76
N TYR A 710 -28.99 58.70 27.69
CA TYR A 710 -29.64 59.14 28.92
C TYR A 710 -28.61 59.78 29.86
N ASP A 711 -27.43 59.18 30.00
CA ASP A 711 -26.36 59.68 30.87
C ASP A 711 -25.84 61.05 30.41
N ALA A 712 -25.83 61.30 29.10
CA ALA A 712 -25.52 62.62 28.53
C ALA A 712 -26.70 63.62 28.54
N GLY A 713 -27.87 63.22 29.05
CA GLY A 713 -29.07 64.07 29.12
C GLY A 713 -29.78 64.31 27.78
N GLU A 714 -29.48 63.54 26.73
CA GLU A 714 -30.10 63.68 25.40
C GLU A 714 -31.53 63.09 25.35
N ILE A 715 -31.84 62.21 26.30
CA ILE A 715 -33.16 61.61 26.52
C ILE A 715 -33.40 61.49 28.04
N ASN A 716 -34.65 61.57 28.48
CA ASN A 716 -35.04 61.52 29.90
C ASN A 716 -35.50 60.13 30.36
N ARG A 717 -35.27 59.08 29.57
CA ARG A 717 -35.66 57.70 29.88
C ARG A 717 -34.57 56.70 29.47
N GLN A 718 -34.32 55.73 30.33
CA GLN A 718 -33.48 54.56 30.02
C GLN A 718 -34.34 53.50 29.32
N VAL A 719 -34.29 53.48 27.99
CA VAL A 719 -35.09 52.58 27.16
C VAL A 719 -34.26 52.03 26.00
N ALA A 720 -34.43 50.75 25.71
CA ALA A 720 -33.91 50.12 24.50
C ALA A 720 -34.60 48.77 24.30
N VAL A 721 -35.06 48.51 23.08
CA VAL A 721 -35.70 47.26 22.67
C VAL A 721 -34.97 46.68 21.46
N HIS A 722 -35.09 45.38 21.23
CA HIS A 722 -34.34 44.72 20.17
C HIS A 722 -34.86 45.05 18.79
N ALA A 723 -36.19 45.10 18.63
CA ALA A 723 -36.79 45.43 17.35
C ALA A 723 -38.12 46.18 17.45
N PHE A 724 -38.45 46.89 16.37
CA PHE A 724 -39.76 47.45 16.11
C PHE A 724 -40.36 46.84 14.85
N THR A 725 -41.69 46.73 14.81
CA THR A 725 -42.46 46.22 13.66
C THR A 725 -43.60 47.17 13.32
N ASP A 726 -43.85 47.40 12.04
CA ASP A 726 -45.02 48.12 11.52
C ASP A 726 -45.61 47.41 10.28
N ASP A 727 -46.53 48.04 9.56
CA ASP A 727 -47.19 47.45 8.39
C ASP A 727 -46.26 47.21 7.18
N LYS A 728 -45.04 47.75 7.19
CA LYS A 728 -44.12 47.72 6.05
C LYS A 728 -42.81 47.02 6.37
N SER A 729 -42.28 47.21 7.57
CA SER A 729 -40.89 46.95 7.89
C SER A 729 -40.68 46.43 9.30
N ILE A 730 -39.56 45.74 9.46
CA ILE A 730 -39.05 45.26 10.73
C ILE A 730 -37.68 45.93 10.92
N TRP A 731 -37.45 46.56 12.07
CA TRP A 731 -36.20 47.25 12.37
C TRP A 731 -35.54 46.68 13.60
N GLN A 732 -34.37 46.06 13.43
CA GLN A 732 -33.53 45.59 14.52
C GLN A 732 -32.58 46.69 14.98
N TYR A 733 -32.64 47.04 16.25
CA TYR A 733 -31.88 48.12 16.87
C TYR A 733 -30.93 47.68 17.99
N LEU A 734 -31.09 46.46 18.51
CA LEU A 734 -30.08 45.79 19.32
C LEU A 734 -29.74 44.40 18.74
N PRO A 735 -28.50 43.90 18.92
CA PRO A 735 -28.20 42.50 18.69
C PRO A 735 -29.15 41.61 19.49
N TRP A 736 -29.60 40.50 18.92
CA TRP A 736 -30.60 39.62 19.56
C TRP A 736 -30.16 39.04 20.91
N ASN A 737 -28.85 38.85 21.10
CA ASN A 737 -28.26 38.40 22.37
C ASN A 737 -27.84 39.55 23.30
N HIS A 738 -28.24 40.78 23.02
CA HIS A 738 -27.97 41.93 23.87
C HIS A 738 -29.07 42.05 24.94
N ARG A 739 -28.72 42.44 26.16
CA ARG A 739 -29.66 42.77 27.22
C ARG A 739 -30.36 44.09 26.91
N GLY A 740 -31.65 44.07 26.61
CA GLY A 740 -32.43 45.31 26.42
C GLY A 740 -32.89 45.95 27.73
N TRP A 741 -33.40 47.19 27.63
CA TRP A 741 -34.08 47.94 28.69
C TRP A 741 -35.53 48.17 28.26
N HIS A 742 -36.31 47.09 28.16
CA HIS A 742 -37.68 47.13 27.63
C HIS A 742 -38.74 46.66 28.63
N ALA A 743 -38.40 45.74 29.55
CA ALA A 743 -39.37 45.09 30.42
C ALA A 743 -39.52 45.73 31.81
N GLY A 744 -38.62 46.63 32.22
CA GLY A 744 -38.63 47.17 33.59
C GLY A 744 -38.44 46.14 34.72
N GLY A 745 -37.90 44.94 34.41
CA GLY A 745 -37.73 43.85 35.39
C GLY A 745 -36.68 42.82 34.97
N SER A 746 -36.69 41.64 35.61
CA SER A 746 -35.71 40.57 35.38
C SER A 746 -35.77 39.99 33.96
N ALA A 747 -36.90 40.13 33.26
CA ALA A 747 -37.07 39.70 31.87
C ALA A 747 -36.09 40.37 30.90
N ASN A 748 -35.58 41.56 31.21
CA ASN A 748 -34.51 42.20 30.44
C ASN A 748 -33.27 41.30 30.28
N ASN A 749 -33.01 40.39 31.23
CA ASN A 749 -31.86 39.48 31.21
C ASN A 749 -32.13 38.16 30.46
N THR A 750 -33.33 37.95 29.94
CA THR A 750 -33.75 36.66 29.38
C THR A 750 -34.60 36.78 28.12
N HIS A 751 -35.26 37.90 27.83
CA HIS A 751 -36.19 38.03 26.72
C HIS A 751 -35.68 39.01 25.66
N ILE A 752 -36.03 38.71 24.41
CA ILE A 752 -35.93 39.65 23.30
C ILE A 752 -37.22 40.46 23.26
N GLY A 753 -37.14 41.78 23.37
CA GLY A 753 -38.30 42.66 23.26
C GLY A 753 -38.59 43.03 21.81
N ILE A 754 -39.87 43.02 21.44
CA ILE A 754 -40.36 43.48 20.13
C ILE A 754 -41.49 44.48 20.37
N GLU A 755 -41.34 45.69 19.84
CA GLU A 755 -42.37 46.73 19.85
C GLU A 755 -43.19 46.72 18.56
N ILE A 756 -44.52 46.69 18.67
CA ILE A 756 -45.42 46.87 17.54
C ILE A 756 -45.85 48.34 17.48
N ALA A 757 -45.50 49.02 16.38
CA ALA A 757 -45.86 50.41 16.16
C ALA A 757 -47.38 50.56 15.98
N GLU A 758 -47.96 51.58 16.61
CA GLU A 758 -49.40 51.84 16.55
C GLU A 758 -49.72 52.90 15.47
N PRO A 759 -50.81 52.75 14.70
CA PRO A 759 -51.11 53.64 13.57
C PRO A 759 -51.44 55.07 14.03
N GLY A 760 -51.24 56.07 13.16
CA GLY A 760 -51.39 57.49 13.52
C GLY A 760 -52.81 58.06 13.59
N THR A 761 -53.85 57.24 13.43
CA THR A 761 -55.23 57.73 13.26
C THR A 761 -55.98 57.97 14.57
N PHE A 762 -55.30 57.95 15.72
CA PHE A 762 -55.91 58.06 17.05
C PHE A 762 -54.94 58.67 18.06
N TYR A 763 -55.41 58.95 19.27
CA TYR A 763 -54.55 59.43 20.37
C TYR A 763 -54.97 58.83 21.72
N TYR A 764 -54.10 58.89 22.73
CA TYR A 764 -54.40 58.42 24.07
C TYR A 764 -54.97 59.53 24.97
N LYS A 765 -56.02 59.20 25.75
CA LYS A 765 -56.49 60.01 26.88
C LYS A 765 -56.81 59.09 28.06
N GLY A 766 -56.09 59.22 29.17
CA GLY A 766 -56.28 58.38 30.36
C GLY A 766 -56.08 56.88 30.09
N GLY A 767 -55.14 56.51 29.22
CA GLY A 767 -54.88 55.11 28.83
C GLY A 767 -55.84 54.54 27.79
N GLN A 768 -56.85 55.30 27.35
CA GLN A 768 -57.80 54.87 26.32
C GLN A 768 -57.42 55.41 24.94
N MET A 769 -57.56 54.56 23.92
CA MET A 769 -57.37 54.92 22.50
C MET A 769 -58.62 55.68 22.00
N ILE A 770 -58.56 57.01 21.96
CA ILE A 770 -59.66 57.87 21.50
C ILE A 770 -59.56 58.08 19.99
N GLY A 771 -60.67 57.86 19.28
CA GLY A 771 -60.75 57.98 17.82
C GLY A 771 -60.23 56.76 17.04
N TYR A 772 -59.90 55.66 17.73
CA TYR A 772 -59.47 54.44 17.06
C TYR A 772 -60.62 53.75 16.32
N ASP A 773 -60.60 53.82 14.99
CA ASP A 773 -61.50 53.09 14.11
C ASP A 773 -60.88 51.73 13.75
N VAL A 774 -61.53 50.64 14.19
CA VAL A 774 -61.08 49.27 13.96
C VAL A 774 -61.09 48.93 12.47
N ALA A 775 -62.15 49.29 11.74
CA ALA A 775 -62.30 48.93 10.33
C ALA A 775 -61.27 49.67 9.47
N ALA A 776 -61.01 50.95 9.77
CA ALA A 776 -60.00 51.74 9.06
C ALA A 776 -58.57 51.22 9.28
N ASN A 777 -58.28 50.64 10.45
CA ASN A 777 -56.94 50.17 10.83
C ASN A 777 -56.73 48.66 10.68
N GLU A 778 -57.74 47.89 10.30
CA GLU A 778 -57.66 46.43 10.17
C GLU A 778 -56.50 46.01 9.25
N ALA A 779 -56.38 46.65 8.08
CA ALA A 779 -55.33 46.32 7.12
C ALA A 779 -53.92 46.63 7.66
N TYR A 780 -53.77 47.71 8.42
CA TYR A 780 -52.50 48.04 9.08
C TYR A 780 -52.17 47.00 10.14
N PHE A 781 -53.13 46.72 11.04
CA PHE A 781 -52.95 45.77 12.13
C PHE A 781 -52.53 44.40 11.61
N ARG A 782 -53.19 43.88 10.56
CA ARG A 782 -52.87 42.57 9.99
C ARG A 782 -51.47 42.49 9.40
N LYS A 783 -50.97 43.55 8.78
CA LYS A 783 -49.61 43.60 8.24
C LYS A 783 -48.56 43.71 9.34
N ALA A 784 -48.80 44.57 10.33
CA ALA A 784 -47.93 44.68 11.50
C ALA A 784 -47.87 43.34 12.23
N TRP A 785 -49.02 42.72 12.49
CA TRP A 785 -49.14 41.38 13.05
C TRP A 785 -48.34 40.33 12.27
N ASP A 786 -48.49 40.26 10.95
CA ASP A 786 -47.76 39.31 10.10
C ASP A 786 -46.24 39.51 10.18
N ASN A 787 -45.78 40.78 10.14
CA ASN A 787 -44.36 41.11 10.32
C ASN A 787 -43.85 40.69 11.71
N THR A 788 -44.62 40.92 12.77
CA THR A 788 -44.27 40.50 14.14
C THR A 788 -44.26 38.97 14.27
N VAL A 789 -45.22 38.26 13.67
CA VAL A 789 -45.24 36.79 13.63
C VAL A 789 -43.99 36.27 12.92
N LYS A 790 -43.67 36.77 11.73
CA LYS A 790 -42.48 36.37 10.96
C LYS A 790 -41.18 36.59 11.73
N LEU A 791 -41.03 37.77 12.35
CA LEU A 791 -39.88 38.06 13.19
C LEU A 791 -39.80 37.08 14.37
N THR A 792 -40.92 36.85 15.05
CA THR A 792 -40.96 35.96 16.22
C THR A 792 -40.62 34.52 15.83
N VAL A 793 -41.16 34.01 14.72
CA VAL A 793 -40.82 32.69 14.17
C VAL A 793 -39.31 32.60 13.91
N MET A 794 -38.73 33.58 13.23
CA MET A 794 -37.28 33.63 12.97
C MET A 794 -36.46 33.56 14.27
N LEU A 795 -36.85 34.33 15.28
CA LEU A 795 -36.14 34.35 16.57
C LEU A 795 -36.28 33.04 17.34
N LEU A 796 -37.47 32.45 17.37
CA LEU A 796 -37.68 31.17 18.04
C LEU A 796 -36.92 30.04 17.32
N ARG A 797 -36.88 30.03 15.97
CA ARG A 797 -36.02 29.13 15.19
C ARG A 797 -34.54 29.36 15.50
N MET A 798 -34.10 30.62 15.64
CA MET A 798 -32.70 30.95 15.90
C MET A 798 -32.24 30.41 17.25
N TYR A 799 -33.05 30.58 18.29
CA TYR A 799 -32.71 30.26 19.68
C TYR A 799 -33.26 28.92 20.21
N ASP A 800 -33.79 28.07 19.33
CA ASP A 800 -34.36 26.76 19.70
C ASP A 800 -35.49 26.85 20.74
N LEU A 801 -36.34 27.87 20.57
CA LEU A 801 -37.51 28.13 21.40
C LEU A 801 -38.79 27.71 20.68
N ASN A 802 -39.91 27.70 21.41
CA ASN A 802 -41.24 27.44 20.86
C ASN A 802 -42.24 28.53 21.31
N GLU A 803 -43.48 28.43 20.84
CA GLU A 803 -44.53 29.42 21.09
C GLU A 803 -44.85 29.64 22.58
N ASN A 804 -44.55 28.69 23.46
CA ASN A 804 -44.74 28.85 24.91
C ASN A 804 -43.72 29.82 25.54
N ASN A 805 -42.66 30.18 24.81
CA ASN A 805 -41.65 31.13 25.24
C ASN A 805 -42.01 32.59 24.88
N ILE A 806 -43.22 32.83 24.40
CA ILE A 806 -43.70 34.18 24.03
C ILE A 806 -44.58 34.71 25.16
N ILE A 807 -44.32 35.94 25.60
CA ILE A 807 -45.14 36.66 26.59
C ILE A 807 -45.42 38.10 26.14
N ALA A 808 -46.49 38.70 26.62
CA ALA A 808 -46.68 40.14 26.59
C ALA A 808 -46.05 40.82 27.82
N HIS A 809 -45.91 42.14 27.78
CA HIS A 809 -45.43 42.91 28.94
C HIS A 809 -46.30 42.67 30.19
N TYR A 810 -47.63 42.73 30.03
CA TYR A 810 -48.55 42.54 31.16
C TYR A 810 -48.49 41.12 31.77
N GLU A 811 -48.24 40.09 30.94
CA GLU A 811 -48.05 38.73 31.44
C GLU A 811 -46.71 38.62 32.19
N GLY A 812 -45.67 39.31 31.71
CA GLY A 812 -44.41 39.46 32.44
C GLY A 812 -44.57 40.12 33.81
N TYR A 813 -45.48 41.08 33.95
CA TYR A 813 -45.82 41.67 35.25
C TYR A 813 -46.47 40.65 36.18
N TYR A 814 -47.45 39.88 35.70
CA TYR A 814 -48.09 38.81 36.48
C TYR A 814 -47.11 37.70 36.89
N LEU A 815 -46.07 37.47 36.09
CA LEU A 815 -44.97 36.56 36.41
C LEU A 815 -43.92 37.18 37.34
N GLY A 816 -44.03 38.46 37.71
CA GLY A 816 -43.09 39.18 38.57
C GLY A 816 -41.74 39.50 37.91
N ILE A 817 -41.67 39.48 36.58
CA ILE A 817 -40.43 39.67 35.80
C ILE A 817 -40.41 40.93 34.94
N ALA A 818 -41.51 41.68 34.91
CA ALA A 818 -41.65 42.94 34.18
C ALA A 818 -42.42 44.01 34.99
N SER A 819 -42.37 45.26 34.55
CA SER A 819 -43.16 46.37 35.09
C SER A 819 -44.64 46.26 34.70
N GLY A 820 -45.52 46.92 35.46
CA GLY A 820 -46.98 46.82 35.30
C GLY A 820 -47.56 47.60 34.13
N HIS A 821 -47.07 47.38 32.91
CA HIS A 821 -47.68 47.91 31.69
C HIS A 821 -48.70 46.93 31.12
N SER A 822 -49.75 47.45 30.46
CA SER A 822 -50.88 46.66 29.96
C SER A 822 -50.71 46.17 28.52
N ASP A 823 -49.68 46.63 27.80
CA ASP A 823 -49.47 46.25 26.41
C ASP A 823 -49.23 44.73 26.27
N VAL A 824 -49.85 44.05 25.31
CA VAL A 824 -50.68 44.55 24.18
C VAL A 824 -52.20 44.42 24.40
N SER A 825 -52.64 44.20 25.64
CA SER A 825 -54.05 43.87 25.97
C SER A 825 -55.06 44.99 25.66
N HIS A 826 -54.59 46.23 25.53
CA HIS A 826 -55.44 47.38 25.15
C HIS A 826 -55.76 47.42 23.64
N TRP A 827 -54.96 46.74 22.81
CA TRP A 827 -55.02 46.85 21.35
C TRP A 827 -55.48 45.56 20.66
N PHE A 828 -54.86 44.41 20.96
CA PHE A 828 -55.15 43.14 20.28
C PHE A 828 -56.65 42.75 20.30
N PRO A 829 -57.38 42.87 21.44
CA PRO A 829 -58.80 42.49 21.48
C PRO A 829 -59.70 43.32 20.56
N LYS A 830 -59.28 44.53 20.17
CA LYS A 830 -60.03 45.37 19.22
C LYS A 830 -60.12 44.74 17.83
N HIS A 831 -59.15 43.88 17.47
CA HIS A 831 -59.07 43.16 16.20
C HIS A 831 -59.44 41.68 16.34
N GLY A 832 -60.08 41.29 17.45
CA GLY A 832 -60.44 39.90 17.73
C GLY A 832 -59.24 38.99 18.05
N GLU A 833 -58.09 39.56 18.37
CA GLU A 833 -56.86 38.82 18.68
C GLU A 833 -56.51 38.86 20.17
N SER A 834 -55.63 37.97 20.59
CA SER A 834 -55.06 37.87 21.94
C SER A 834 -53.62 37.38 21.87
N MET A 835 -52.93 37.33 23.01
CA MET A 835 -51.63 36.68 23.08
C MET A 835 -51.71 35.17 22.77
N ASP A 836 -52.83 34.53 23.08
CA ASP A 836 -53.02 33.11 22.75
C ASP A 836 -53.20 32.90 21.25
N SER A 837 -53.95 33.77 20.57
CA SER A 837 -54.06 33.69 19.10
C SER A 837 -52.74 34.06 18.41
N PHE A 838 -51.94 34.97 19.00
CA PHE A 838 -50.58 35.28 18.54
C PHE A 838 -49.64 34.06 18.67
N ARG A 839 -49.59 33.43 19.85
CA ARG A 839 -48.84 32.18 20.07
C ARG A 839 -49.29 31.09 19.10
N ALA A 840 -50.60 30.95 18.87
CA ALA A 840 -51.13 29.99 17.92
C ALA A 840 -50.72 30.28 16.47
N ALA A 841 -50.71 31.56 16.06
CA ALA A 841 -50.23 31.97 14.74
C ALA A 841 -48.73 31.67 14.56
N VAL A 842 -47.92 32.03 15.56
CA VAL A 842 -46.48 31.73 15.58
C VAL A 842 -46.24 30.21 15.59
N GLY A 843 -46.95 29.45 16.41
CA GLY A 843 -46.83 27.98 16.48
C GLY A 843 -47.18 27.28 15.17
N ARG A 844 -48.20 27.76 14.43
CA ARG A 844 -48.51 27.27 13.08
C ARG A 844 -47.39 27.59 12.09
N ALA A 845 -46.87 28.81 12.10
CA ALA A 845 -45.80 29.23 11.20
C ALA A 845 -44.43 28.61 11.55
N LEU A 846 -44.22 28.19 12.80
CA LEU A 846 -43.02 27.50 13.25
C LEU A 846 -42.92 26.07 12.74
N ARG A 847 -44.02 25.46 12.30
CA ARG A 847 -44.11 24.06 11.87
C ARG A 847 -44.97 23.97 10.60
N PRO A 848 -44.50 24.54 9.47
CA PRO A 848 -45.24 24.57 8.22
C PRO A 848 -45.41 23.19 7.57
#